data_AF-A0A495ZDE2-F1
#
_entry.id   AF-A0A495ZDE2-F1
#
_cell.length_a   1.000
_cell.length_b   1.000
_cell.length_c   1.000
_cell.angle_alpha   90.00
_cell.angle_beta   90.00
_cell.angle_gamma   90.00
#
_symmetry.space_group_name_H-M   'P 1'
#
loop_
_entity.id
_entity.type
_entity.pdbx_description
1 polymer ?
#
loop_
_entity_poly.entity_id
_entity_poly.type
_entity_poly.pdbx_seq_one_letter_code
_entity_poly.pdbx_strand_id
1 'polypeptide(L)'
;MRWESKRIVVTLMAALWVTTLQAQEVTERLQWKNGDSLPGKLLESSPGTVRWASECFSDNIVINMGVLASILFPKQPAPSTETFQINTASEDVWTADLIGADDNTFLFFSKRHGQVRVNRDAIYAFNRRESPNLVFDGSQLTAWESRKADESKVPFLLDVDARSSWIPNAVGYLQTNRAKASIFCAFNFPKRFEIDLEFTAADKPPSFVLAIGESLRKALRLETWADEVVVIQGVRFMRVLTFGRDRRSIRLRLMVDGVNRTLNVFDATGRLLVNVQDLEPITAKSGLFIRNRGKNLTIRRLNVYQQPSLLTDGARQSIDPSKPQVHLTEGQVVYGRLFVSENTAYVLDAQGTQRNISIADIDRIIQPRVESIAMGEPTELTYADGAVLRGKIEQLKADSVILRTMFADEPVTCMLVGASQLQLGQTAEISDPSKDDDRLFYASGSLRGSVSFEAKNASPILWQSEGATAPVRLANTREYGIERSSKRVSRGASFDTERFPNMLHLKNGEVIPCQVSSYDEKVFDFQSPFITEKQIDSSFVKAIEFKPSERRDPNEEQPSELDRWLNEIREVEQKSALGIDSVKLERALTVPRFNRDNPPSHLLVANTGDFKRGKLLTINEQMIQFDSKLRKLTIPVDRVARVVDVSKSQSNRDHRYAGSENKSVAVNDTSKLVQITLADRSVLIFEPLKSEDGMLGGHSPIYGAVAVPVNNIHYLHFGDYEVESFRSVFEEWVVRPSKEPEFGSRQ
;
A
#
# COMPACT_ATOMS: atom_id res chain seq x y z
N MET A 1 5.35 50.79 18.28
CA MET A 1 6.01 50.16 17.11
C MET A 1 6.93 49.08 17.66
N ARG A 2 6.83 47.79 17.40
CA ARG A 2 6.04 47.01 16.42
C ARG A 2 5.88 45.59 17.00
N TRP A 3 4.63 45.12 17.00
CA TRP A 3 4.16 43.75 16.76
C TRP A 3 4.55 42.58 17.68
N GLU A 4 3.67 42.35 18.66
CA GLU A 4 2.86 41.12 18.79
C GLU A 4 2.62 40.40 17.44
N SER A 5 2.99 39.12 17.36
CA SER A 5 2.44 38.20 16.35
C SER A 5 2.45 36.79 16.92
N LYS A 6 1.26 36.40 17.37
CA LYS A 6 0.81 35.03 17.66
C LYS A 6 1.48 34.02 16.73
N ARG A 7 2.11 33.01 17.32
CA ARG A 7 2.52 31.79 16.61
C ARG A 7 1.26 31.11 16.08
N ILE A 8 0.91 31.43 14.83
CA ILE A 8 0.02 30.62 14.02
C ILE A 8 0.78 29.31 13.80
N VAL A 9 0.25 28.23 14.38
CA VAL A 9 0.51 26.87 13.89
C VAL A 9 -0.04 26.84 12.47
N VAL A 10 0.80 27.17 11.50
CA VAL A 10 0.53 26.84 10.11
C VAL A 10 0.76 25.35 10.04
N THR A 11 -0.33 24.59 10.15
CA THR A 11 -0.43 23.26 9.59
C THR A 11 -0.15 23.40 8.10
N LEU A 12 1.13 23.37 7.73
CA LEU A 12 1.56 23.16 6.36
C LEU A 12 1.23 21.69 6.06
N MET A 13 -0.07 21.43 5.85
CA MET A 13 -0.49 20.55 4.77
C MET A 13 0.06 21.18 3.49
N ALA A 14 1.37 21.01 3.27
CA ALA A 14 1.84 20.84 1.92
C ALA A 14 1.13 19.58 1.46
N ALA A 15 -0.02 19.78 0.81
CA ALA A 15 -0.50 18.84 -0.17
C ALA A 15 0.64 18.68 -1.17
N LEU A 16 1.56 17.76 -0.87
CA LEU A 16 2.23 17.00 -1.90
C LEU A 16 1.08 16.32 -2.63
N TRP A 17 0.54 17.04 -3.62
CA TRP A 17 0.22 16.44 -4.89
C TRP A 17 1.52 15.79 -5.34
N VAL A 18 1.76 14.58 -4.85
CA VAL A 18 2.58 13.63 -5.56
C VAL A 18 1.85 13.55 -6.89
N THR A 19 2.34 14.29 -7.88
CA THR A 19 2.28 13.82 -9.24
C THR A 19 2.96 12.48 -9.16
N THR A 20 2.17 11.43 -8.93
CA THR A 20 2.58 10.08 -9.21
C THR A 20 2.79 10.10 -10.73
N LEU A 21 4.01 10.48 -11.15
CA LEU A 21 4.66 9.66 -12.16
C LEU A 21 4.38 8.25 -11.66
N GLN A 22 3.57 7.50 -12.41
CA GLN A 22 3.42 6.09 -12.19
C GLN A 22 4.83 5.53 -12.30
N ALA A 23 5.54 5.48 -11.17
CA ALA A 23 6.63 4.55 -10.98
C ALA A 23 5.94 3.22 -11.20
N GLN A 24 6.11 2.66 -12.38
CA GLN A 24 5.60 1.35 -12.73
C GLN A 24 6.17 0.42 -11.66
N GLU A 25 5.33 -0.03 -10.73
CA GLU A 25 5.78 -0.89 -9.63
C GLU A 25 6.44 -2.11 -10.27
N VAL A 26 7.77 -2.17 -10.20
CA VAL A 26 8.56 -3.16 -10.94
C VAL A 26 8.44 -4.55 -10.30
N THR A 27 7.93 -4.61 -9.07
CA THR A 27 7.94 -5.82 -8.23
C THR A 27 6.52 -6.18 -7.79
N GLU A 28 6.23 -7.48 -7.71
CA GLU A 28 4.97 -7.98 -7.18
C GLU A 28 4.83 -7.60 -5.69
N ARG A 29 3.58 -7.42 -5.24
CA ARG A 29 3.28 -7.06 -3.85
C ARG A 29 2.20 -7.97 -3.28
N LEU A 30 2.47 -8.51 -2.10
CA LEU A 30 1.47 -9.17 -1.28
C LEU A 30 0.75 -8.12 -0.43
N GLN A 31 -0.59 -8.22 -0.31
CA GLN A 31 -1.41 -7.31 0.48
C GLN A 31 -2.27 -8.05 1.50
N TRP A 32 -2.27 -7.55 2.73
CA TRP A 32 -3.11 -8.04 3.82
C TRP A 32 -4.42 -7.27 3.91
N LYS A 33 -5.46 -7.90 4.48
CA LYS A 33 -6.75 -7.24 4.77
C LYS A 33 -6.61 -6.11 5.80
N ASN A 34 -5.54 -6.13 6.60
CA ASN A 34 -5.25 -5.15 7.64
C ASN A 34 -4.57 -3.86 7.11
N GLY A 35 -4.28 -3.79 5.79
CA GLY A 35 -3.60 -2.69 5.10
C GLY A 35 -2.10 -2.86 4.88
N ASP A 36 -1.47 -3.88 5.47
CA ASP A 36 -0.05 -4.16 5.30
C ASP A 36 0.26 -4.65 3.89
N SER A 37 1.50 -4.41 3.46
CA SER A 37 1.98 -4.85 2.17
C SER A 37 3.43 -5.32 2.27
N LEU A 38 3.83 -6.26 1.40
CA LEU A 38 5.19 -6.77 1.33
C LEU A 38 5.61 -6.95 -0.14
N PRO A 39 6.66 -6.25 -0.62
CA PRO A 39 7.22 -6.53 -1.95
C PRO A 39 7.91 -7.89 -1.99
N GLY A 40 7.88 -8.55 -3.14
CA GLY A 40 8.56 -9.83 -3.32
C GLY A 40 8.10 -10.57 -4.57
N LYS A 41 8.11 -11.90 -4.49
CA LYS A 41 7.69 -12.80 -5.57
C LYS A 41 6.83 -13.93 -5.04
N LEU A 42 5.79 -14.25 -5.80
CA LEU A 42 4.98 -15.44 -5.57
C LEU A 42 5.80 -16.71 -5.84
N LEU A 43 5.69 -17.69 -4.95
CA LEU A 43 6.21 -19.03 -5.13
C LEU A 43 5.07 -20.04 -5.19
N GLU A 44 5.37 -21.26 -5.64
CA GLU A 44 4.41 -22.36 -5.55
C GLU A 44 3.97 -22.56 -4.09
N SER A 45 2.65 -22.61 -3.90
CA SER A 45 1.98 -22.54 -2.60
C SER A 45 1.14 -23.79 -2.35
N SER A 46 1.03 -24.19 -1.07
CA SER A 46 0.12 -25.26 -0.67
C SER A 46 -1.32 -24.75 -0.59
N PRO A 47 -2.34 -25.61 -0.76
CA PRO A 47 -3.74 -25.21 -0.67
C PRO A 47 -4.06 -24.40 0.60
N GLY A 48 -4.73 -23.26 0.45
CA GLY A 48 -5.11 -22.37 1.55
C GLY A 48 -3.98 -21.47 2.09
N THR A 49 -2.78 -21.51 1.49
CA THR A 49 -1.64 -20.67 1.87
C THR A 49 -1.05 -19.94 0.66
N VAL A 50 -0.27 -18.90 0.92
CA VAL A 50 0.56 -18.21 -0.07
C VAL A 50 2.01 -18.28 0.41
N ARG A 51 2.90 -18.84 -0.42
CA ARG A 51 4.34 -18.86 -0.19
C ARG A 51 4.99 -17.71 -0.97
N TRP A 52 5.78 -16.90 -0.28
CA TRP A 52 6.28 -15.63 -0.78
C TRP A 52 7.77 -15.45 -0.48
N ALA A 53 8.54 -15.05 -1.49
CA ALA A 53 9.95 -14.68 -1.33
C ALA A 53 10.05 -13.15 -1.27
N SER A 54 10.65 -12.60 -0.22
CA SER A 54 10.89 -11.16 -0.09
C SER A 54 12.33 -10.89 0.29
N GLU A 55 12.92 -9.84 -0.25
CA GLU A 55 14.25 -9.37 0.14
C GLU A 55 14.29 -8.86 1.59
N CYS A 56 13.14 -8.71 2.26
CA CYS A 56 13.06 -8.41 3.68
C CYS A 56 13.50 -9.58 4.57
N PHE A 57 13.46 -10.80 4.05
CA PHE A 57 13.67 -12.02 4.83
C PHE A 57 14.71 -12.93 4.16
N SER A 58 15.46 -13.65 4.97
CA SER A 58 16.37 -14.71 4.49
C SER A 58 15.62 -16.01 4.16
N ASP A 59 14.44 -16.19 4.76
CA ASP A 59 13.56 -17.34 4.55
C ASP A 59 12.32 -16.95 3.75
N ASN A 60 11.75 -17.90 3.00
CA ASN A 60 10.45 -17.71 2.36
C ASN A 60 9.34 -17.74 3.41
N ILE A 61 8.42 -16.79 3.35
CA ILE A 61 7.29 -16.72 4.27
C ILE A 61 6.09 -17.51 3.71
N VAL A 62 5.36 -18.21 4.58
CA VAL A 62 4.12 -18.92 4.25
C VAL A 62 2.99 -18.31 5.05
N ILE A 63 2.03 -17.70 4.37
CA ILE A 63 0.91 -16.95 4.96
C ILE A 63 -0.40 -17.68 4.71
N ASN A 64 -1.29 -17.74 5.71
CA ASN A 64 -2.65 -18.20 5.53
C ASN A 64 -3.41 -17.28 4.57
N MET A 65 -4.05 -17.84 3.54
CA MET A 65 -4.73 -17.05 2.50
C MET A 65 -5.90 -16.20 3.05
N GLY A 66 -6.49 -16.59 4.19
CA GLY A 66 -7.63 -15.91 4.80
C GLY A 66 -7.32 -14.51 5.35
N VAL A 67 -6.06 -14.21 5.71
CA VAL A 67 -5.65 -12.87 6.18
C VAL A 67 -5.27 -11.93 5.04
N LEU A 68 -5.10 -12.46 3.83
CA LEU A 68 -4.62 -11.73 2.67
C LEU A 68 -5.79 -11.12 1.89
N ALA A 69 -5.60 -9.90 1.42
CA ALA A 69 -6.53 -9.21 0.55
C ALA A 69 -6.24 -9.55 -0.92
N SER A 70 -5.01 -9.38 -1.38
CA SER A 70 -4.68 -9.59 -2.79
C SER A 70 -3.18 -9.82 -3.02
N ILE A 71 -2.86 -10.28 -4.23
CA ILE A 71 -1.53 -10.21 -4.81
C ILE A 71 -1.61 -9.21 -5.97
N LEU A 72 -0.76 -8.18 -5.94
CA LEU A 72 -0.62 -7.21 -7.02
C LEU A 72 0.57 -7.58 -7.89
N PHE A 73 0.35 -7.56 -9.21
CA PHE A 73 1.36 -7.82 -10.20
C PHE A 73 1.73 -6.52 -10.93
N PRO A 74 2.99 -6.36 -11.37
CA PRO A 74 3.39 -5.25 -12.22
C PRO A 74 2.47 -5.12 -13.43
N LYS A 75 1.89 -3.93 -13.65
CA LYS A 75 1.04 -3.67 -14.82
C LYS A 75 1.91 -3.69 -16.08
N GLN A 76 2.00 -4.87 -16.71
CA GLN A 76 2.65 -5.08 -17.98
C GLN A 76 1.57 -5.29 -19.05
N PRO A 77 1.49 -4.42 -20.07
CA PRO A 77 0.57 -4.65 -21.17
C PRO A 77 1.04 -5.88 -21.95
N ALA A 78 0.26 -6.95 -21.86
CA ALA A 78 0.42 -8.17 -22.65
C ALA A 78 -0.77 -8.29 -23.61
N PRO A 79 -0.83 -7.48 -24.69
CA PRO A 79 -1.98 -7.49 -25.58
C PRO A 79 -2.24 -8.90 -26.13
N SER A 80 -3.47 -9.35 -25.98
CA SER A 80 -3.97 -10.60 -26.58
C SER A 80 -4.08 -10.44 -28.10
N THR A 81 -3.77 -11.50 -28.84
CA THR A 81 -3.93 -11.58 -30.32
C THR A 81 -5.16 -12.39 -30.71
N GLU A 82 -5.81 -13.02 -29.74
CA GLU A 82 -6.97 -13.87 -29.89
C GLU A 82 -8.18 -13.08 -30.41
N THR A 83 -9.02 -13.77 -31.19
CA THR A 83 -10.05 -13.18 -32.04
C THR A 83 -11.27 -12.69 -31.27
N PHE A 84 -11.73 -13.47 -30.28
CA PHE A 84 -13.00 -13.25 -29.60
C PHE A 84 -12.80 -12.81 -28.16
N GLN A 85 -13.65 -11.90 -27.70
CA GLN A 85 -13.88 -11.62 -26.29
C GLN A 85 -15.10 -12.44 -25.83
N ILE A 86 -14.86 -13.35 -24.91
CA ILE A 86 -15.84 -14.28 -24.33
C ILE A 86 -16.46 -13.63 -23.09
N ASN A 87 -17.78 -13.72 -22.95
CA ASN A 87 -18.51 -13.22 -21.79
C ASN A 87 -19.41 -14.34 -21.24
N THR A 88 -19.25 -14.67 -19.96
CA THR A 88 -20.00 -15.74 -19.30
C THR A 88 -21.21 -15.24 -18.53
N ALA A 89 -22.06 -16.17 -18.11
CA ALA A 89 -23.14 -15.97 -17.15
C ALA A 89 -22.67 -15.48 -15.77
N SER A 90 -21.46 -15.87 -15.37
CA SER A 90 -20.79 -15.55 -14.11
C SER A 90 -19.94 -14.27 -14.18
N GLU A 91 -20.21 -13.42 -15.19
CA GLU A 91 -19.57 -12.11 -15.41
C GLU A 91 -18.08 -12.16 -15.72
N ASP A 92 -17.54 -13.34 -16.05
CA ASP A 92 -16.16 -13.47 -16.51
C ASP A 92 -16.03 -12.92 -17.91
N VAL A 93 -14.88 -12.31 -18.20
CA VAL A 93 -14.53 -11.78 -19.51
C VAL A 93 -13.12 -12.19 -19.85
N TRP A 94 -12.89 -12.89 -20.95
CA TRP A 94 -11.53 -13.19 -21.39
C TRP A 94 -11.44 -13.24 -22.91
N THR A 95 -10.22 -13.31 -23.43
CA THR A 95 -9.95 -13.39 -24.86
C THR A 95 -9.51 -14.79 -25.26
N ALA A 96 -10.06 -15.31 -26.36
CA ALA A 96 -9.76 -16.64 -26.87
C ALA A 96 -10.17 -16.80 -28.35
N ASP A 97 -9.59 -17.80 -29.01
CA ASP A 97 -10.01 -18.28 -30.32
C ASP A 97 -11.00 -19.44 -30.15
N LEU A 98 -12.05 -19.46 -30.97
CA LEU A 98 -13.00 -20.58 -31.02
C LEU A 98 -12.41 -21.67 -31.93
N ILE A 99 -12.18 -22.86 -31.37
CA ILE A 99 -11.57 -24.00 -32.10
C ILE A 99 -12.49 -25.22 -32.18
N GLY A 100 -13.57 -25.26 -31.41
CA GLY A 100 -14.55 -26.35 -31.45
C GLY A 100 -15.88 -25.97 -30.82
N ALA A 101 -16.96 -26.61 -31.26
CA ALA A 101 -18.29 -26.45 -30.67
C ALA A 101 -19.14 -27.71 -30.96
N ASP A 102 -19.56 -28.41 -29.90
CA ASP A 102 -20.42 -29.60 -29.93
C ASP A 102 -21.71 -29.35 -29.16
N ASP A 103 -22.66 -30.28 -29.10
CA ASP A 103 -23.98 -30.04 -28.48
C ASP A 103 -23.97 -29.37 -27.10
N ASN A 104 -22.95 -29.62 -26.28
CA ASN A 104 -22.90 -29.19 -24.89
C ASN A 104 -21.84 -28.12 -24.61
N THR A 105 -20.79 -28.04 -25.43
CA THR A 105 -19.61 -27.23 -25.11
C THR A 105 -19.11 -26.38 -26.26
N PHE A 106 -18.44 -25.30 -25.89
CA PHE A 106 -17.48 -24.60 -26.74
C PHE A 106 -16.07 -24.97 -26.29
N LEU A 107 -15.19 -25.17 -27.26
CA LEU A 107 -13.76 -25.35 -27.03
C LEU A 107 -13.05 -24.08 -27.49
N PHE A 108 -12.45 -23.39 -26.52
CA PHE A 108 -11.67 -22.18 -26.75
C PHE A 108 -10.19 -22.46 -26.56
N PHE A 109 -9.35 -21.72 -27.28
CA PHE A 109 -7.91 -21.69 -27.05
C PHE A 109 -7.45 -20.26 -26.74
N SER A 110 -6.62 -20.08 -25.73
CA SER A 110 -5.87 -18.84 -25.55
C SER A 110 -4.45 -19.14 -25.12
N LYS A 111 -3.52 -18.22 -25.38
CA LYS A 111 -2.13 -18.38 -24.94
C LYS A 111 -2.01 -18.39 -23.41
N ARG A 112 -2.91 -17.71 -22.71
CA ARG A 112 -2.92 -17.61 -21.23
C ARG A 112 -3.59 -18.77 -20.53
N HIS A 113 -4.54 -19.44 -21.19
CA HIS A 113 -5.38 -20.46 -20.56
C HIS A 113 -5.24 -21.85 -21.18
N GLY A 114 -4.53 -21.98 -22.30
CA GLY A 114 -4.50 -23.20 -23.09
C GLY A 114 -5.86 -23.48 -23.71
N GLN A 115 -6.20 -24.77 -23.84
CA GLN A 115 -7.54 -25.19 -24.27
C GLN A 115 -8.50 -25.19 -23.07
N VAL A 116 -9.65 -24.55 -23.22
CA VAL A 116 -10.69 -24.45 -22.20
C VAL A 116 -12.00 -24.94 -22.79
N ARG A 117 -12.52 -26.03 -22.23
CA ARG A 117 -13.85 -26.54 -22.55
C ARG A 117 -14.87 -25.84 -21.66
N VAL A 118 -15.80 -25.13 -22.28
CA VAL A 118 -16.78 -24.26 -21.61
C VAL A 118 -18.19 -24.76 -21.90
N ASN A 119 -19.01 -24.89 -20.87
CA ASN A 119 -20.41 -25.24 -21.02
C ASN A 119 -21.13 -24.15 -21.85
N ARG A 120 -21.91 -24.56 -22.86
CA ARG A 120 -22.66 -23.62 -23.71
C ARG A 120 -23.59 -22.72 -22.90
N ASP A 121 -24.30 -23.29 -21.93
CA ASP A 121 -25.25 -22.57 -21.09
C ASP A 121 -24.56 -21.58 -20.13
N ALA A 122 -23.24 -21.66 -19.98
CA ALA A 122 -22.44 -20.69 -19.24
C ALA A 122 -21.98 -19.51 -20.12
N ILE A 123 -22.10 -19.58 -21.45
CA ILE A 123 -21.73 -18.50 -22.36
C ILE A 123 -22.95 -17.64 -22.68
N TYR A 124 -22.88 -16.37 -22.26
CA TYR A 124 -23.89 -15.39 -22.65
C TYR A 124 -23.69 -14.95 -24.10
N ALA A 125 -22.47 -14.49 -24.41
CA ALA A 125 -22.11 -14.03 -25.75
C ALA A 125 -20.60 -13.99 -25.89
N PHE A 126 -20.14 -14.08 -27.14
CA PHE A 126 -18.79 -13.69 -27.46
C PHE A 126 -18.75 -12.88 -28.75
N ASN A 127 -17.90 -11.86 -28.75
CA ASN A 127 -17.82 -10.88 -29.84
C ASN A 127 -16.42 -10.89 -30.40
N ARG A 128 -16.29 -10.74 -31.71
CA ARG A 128 -15.02 -10.46 -32.37
C ARG A 128 -14.47 -9.14 -31.83
N ARG A 129 -13.21 -9.11 -31.43
CA ARG A 129 -12.57 -7.92 -30.86
C ARG A 129 -12.41 -6.83 -31.92
N GLU A 130 -11.95 -7.21 -33.10
CA GLU A 130 -11.89 -6.33 -34.27
C GLU A 130 -13.11 -6.58 -35.16
N SER A 131 -14.25 -6.08 -34.70
CA SER A 131 -15.51 -6.19 -35.44
C SER A 131 -15.63 -5.05 -36.46
N PRO A 132 -15.87 -5.35 -37.76
CA PRO A 132 -16.16 -4.31 -38.75
C PRO A 132 -17.52 -3.63 -38.49
N ASN A 133 -18.38 -4.23 -37.66
CA ASN A 133 -19.69 -3.70 -37.31
C ASN A 133 -19.72 -2.92 -36.00
N LEU A 134 -18.71 -3.05 -35.15
CA LEU A 134 -18.58 -2.27 -33.92
C LEU A 134 -18.11 -0.85 -34.27
N VAL A 135 -18.99 0.13 -34.08
CA VAL A 135 -18.69 1.54 -34.37
C VAL A 135 -18.28 2.34 -33.13
N PHE A 136 -18.60 1.84 -31.93
CA PHE A 136 -18.20 2.45 -30.66
C PHE A 136 -18.22 1.44 -29.51
N ASP A 137 -17.20 1.46 -28.65
CA ASP A 137 -17.18 0.79 -27.34
C ASP A 137 -16.92 1.84 -26.26
N GLY A 138 -17.96 2.18 -25.50
CA GLY A 138 -17.92 3.18 -24.44
C GLY A 138 -17.58 2.63 -23.06
N SER A 139 -17.24 1.34 -22.93
CA SER A 139 -16.82 0.76 -21.65
C SER A 139 -15.40 1.18 -21.23
N GLN A 140 -14.58 1.63 -22.19
CA GLN A 140 -13.19 2.04 -22.02
C GLN A 140 -13.05 3.57 -21.99
N LEU A 141 -12.28 4.12 -21.05
CA LEU A 141 -12.08 5.58 -20.93
C LEU A 141 -11.50 6.21 -22.21
N THR A 142 -10.57 5.53 -22.88
CA THR A 142 -9.87 6.00 -24.09
C THR A 142 -10.81 6.30 -25.26
N ALA A 143 -11.94 5.58 -25.36
CA ALA A 143 -12.97 5.84 -26.36
C ALA A 143 -13.63 7.22 -26.20
N TRP A 144 -13.55 7.80 -25.01
CA TRP A 144 -14.05 9.13 -24.67
C TRP A 144 -12.98 10.22 -24.76
N GLU A 145 -11.69 9.85 -24.81
CA GLU A 145 -10.54 10.78 -24.88
C GLU A 145 -10.18 11.19 -26.31
N SER A 146 -10.30 10.26 -27.28
CA SER A 146 -9.75 10.39 -28.64
C SER A 146 -10.51 11.36 -29.58
N ARG A 147 -11.64 11.91 -29.16
CA ARG A 147 -12.47 12.81 -29.99
C ARG A 147 -12.69 14.13 -29.27
N LYS A 148 -11.63 14.96 -29.23
CA LYS A 148 -11.70 16.34 -28.71
C LYS A 148 -12.88 17.06 -29.36
N ALA A 149 -13.87 17.43 -28.56
CA ALA A 149 -14.84 18.43 -28.96
C ALA A 149 -14.06 19.73 -29.20
N ASP A 150 -14.29 20.36 -30.35
CA ASP A 150 -14.02 21.77 -30.57
C ASP A 150 -14.75 22.52 -29.43
N GLU A 151 -14.01 23.12 -28.49
CA GLU A 151 -14.56 23.79 -27.29
C GLU A 151 -15.61 24.85 -27.65
N SER A 152 -15.54 25.38 -28.86
CA SER A 152 -16.49 26.34 -29.43
C SER A 152 -17.85 25.74 -29.87
N LYS A 153 -17.98 24.41 -29.89
CA LYS A 153 -19.16 23.67 -30.39
C LYS A 153 -19.72 22.65 -29.41
N VAL A 154 -19.35 22.72 -28.13
CA VAL A 154 -20.02 21.95 -27.09
C VAL A 154 -21.40 22.59 -26.86
N PRO A 155 -22.54 21.92 -27.14
CA PRO A 155 -23.87 22.55 -27.01
C PRO A 155 -24.32 22.78 -25.56
N PHE A 156 -23.39 22.91 -24.61
CA PHE A 156 -23.71 22.83 -23.20
C PHE A 156 -22.91 23.81 -22.33
N LEU A 157 -23.65 24.58 -21.54
CA LEU A 157 -23.25 25.02 -20.20
C LEU A 157 -23.13 23.80 -19.29
N LEU A 158 -22.12 22.95 -19.51
CA LEU A 158 -21.75 21.86 -18.62
C LEU A 158 -20.54 22.32 -17.80
N ASP A 159 -20.53 21.96 -16.52
CA ASP A 159 -19.38 22.06 -15.63
C ASP A 159 -18.21 21.29 -16.26
N VAL A 160 -17.25 22.02 -16.86
CA VAL A 160 -16.18 21.48 -17.74
C VAL A 160 -15.15 20.63 -16.97
N ASP A 161 -15.30 20.50 -15.65
CA ASP A 161 -14.53 19.57 -14.82
C ASP A 161 -14.92 18.08 -15.00
N ALA A 162 -15.85 17.77 -15.91
CA ALA A 162 -16.48 16.46 -16.12
C ALA A 162 -15.53 15.26 -16.37
N ARG A 163 -14.30 15.49 -16.87
CA ARG A 163 -13.31 14.40 -17.09
C ARG A 163 -12.66 13.89 -15.80
N SER A 164 -12.63 14.69 -14.73
CA SER A 164 -12.01 14.29 -13.45
C SER A 164 -12.83 13.26 -12.67
N SER A 165 -14.11 13.07 -13.03
CA SER A 165 -15.09 12.36 -12.20
C SER A 165 -15.39 10.94 -12.65
N TRP A 166 -14.88 10.52 -13.82
CA TRP A 166 -14.98 9.15 -14.33
C TRP A 166 -13.60 8.53 -14.40
N ILE A 167 -13.45 7.35 -13.82
CA ILE A 167 -12.17 6.64 -13.73
C ILE A 167 -12.38 5.16 -14.08
N PRO A 168 -11.39 4.46 -14.65
CA PRO A 168 -11.44 3.02 -14.74
C PRO A 168 -11.42 2.42 -13.32
N ASN A 169 -12.21 1.37 -13.09
CA ASN A 169 -12.13 0.56 -11.89
C ASN A 169 -10.95 -0.43 -11.96
N ALA A 170 -10.77 -1.29 -10.95
CA ALA A 170 -9.68 -2.28 -10.92
C ALA A 170 -9.69 -3.22 -12.15
N VAL A 171 -10.86 -3.48 -12.71
CA VAL A 171 -11.12 -4.33 -13.87
C VAL A 171 -11.05 -3.55 -15.21
N GLY A 172 -10.91 -2.22 -15.15
CA GLY A 172 -10.87 -1.35 -16.34
C GLY A 172 -12.23 -0.81 -16.79
N TYR A 173 -13.35 -1.22 -16.17
CA TYR A 173 -14.66 -0.64 -16.47
C TYR A 173 -14.73 0.82 -16.04
N LEU A 174 -15.33 1.65 -16.87
CA LEU A 174 -15.52 3.06 -16.58
C LEU A 174 -16.55 3.26 -15.45
N GLN A 175 -16.13 3.87 -14.34
CA GLN A 175 -16.97 4.11 -13.15
C GLN A 175 -16.92 5.55 -12.66
N THR A 176 -17.92 5.94 -11.87
CA THR A 176 -17.94 7.19 -11.10
C THR A 176 -18.61 6.96 -9.75
N ASN A 177 -18.11 7.63 -8.71
CA ASN A 177 -18.72 7.72 -7.38
C ASN A 177 -19.28 9.13 -7.09
N ARG A 178 -19.35 10.00 -8.12
CA ARG A 178 -19.82 11.37 -8.00
C ARG A 178 -21.20 11.51 -8.61
N ALA A 179 -22.16 11.94 -7.79
CA ALA A 179 -23.49 12.30 -8.27
C ALA A 179 -23.38 13.44 -9.29
N LYS A 180 -24.23 13.40 -10.33
CA LYS A 180 -24.26 14.35 -11.45
C LYS A 180 -23.04 14.29 -12.38
N ALA A 181 -22.05 13.42 -12.15
CA ALA A 181 -20.96 13.21 -13.08
C ALA A 181 -21.49 12.86 -14.47
N SER A 182 -20.90 13.44 -15.50
CA SER A 182 -21.34 13.27 -16.88
C SER A 182 -20.18 13.06 -17.82
N ILE A 183 -20.40 12.33 -18.91
CA ILE A 183 -19.41 12.11 -19.96
C ILE A 183 -20.11 12.19 -21.32
N PHE A 184 -19.39 12.72 -22.32
CA PHE A 184 -19.92 12.95 -23.65
C PHE A 184 -18.89 12.56 -24.71
N CYS A 185 -19.34 11.93 -25.79
CA CYS A 185 -18.54 11.68 -26.98
C CYS A 185 -19.31 12.15 -28.22
N ALA A 186 -18.68 12.99 -29.04
CA ALA A 186 -19.21 13.34 -30.35
C ALA A 186 -19.20 12.09 -31.25
N PHE A 187 -20.36 11.72 -31.79
CA PHE A 187 -20.54 10.42 -32.41
C PHE A 187 -21.57 10.47 -33.56
N ASN A 188 -21.12 10.17 -34.76
CA ASN A 188 -21.98 10.08 -35.93
C ASN A 188 -22.63 8.69 -35.97
N PHE A 189 -23.90 8.62 -35.57
CA PHE A 189 -24.65 7.37 -35.57
C PHE A 189 -24.96 6.91 -37.01
N PRO A 190 -24.83 5.60 -37.31
CA PRO A 190 -25.37 5.03 -38.54
C PRO A 190 -26.88 5.27 -38.65
N LYS A 191 -27.46 5.16 -39.87
CA LYS A 191 -28.92 5.26 -40.05
C LYS A 191 -29.69 4.16 -39.31
N ARG A 192 -29.04 3.00 -39.11
CA ARG A 192 -29.56 1.87 -38.35
C ARG A 192 -28.46 1.32 -37.47
N PHE A 193 -28.74 1.20 -36.18
CA PHE A 193 -27.75 0.75 -35.21
C PHE A 193 -28.40 0.03 -34.03
N GLU A 194 -27.61 -0.78 -33.36
CA GLU A 194 -27.93 -1.43 -32.10
C GLU A 194 -27.06 -0.84 -30.99
N ILE A 195 -27.63 -0.62 -29.81
CA ILE A 195 -26.87 -0.36 -28.58
C ILE A 195 -27.08 -1.53 -27.64
N ASP A 196 -25.99 -2.18 -27.25
CA ASP A 196 -25.95 -3.17 -26.17
C ASP A 196 -25.31 -2.53 -24.93
N LEU A 197 -26.09 -2.37 -23.86
CA LEU A 197 -25.65 -1.68 -22.66
C LEU A 197 -25.86 -2.50 -21.40
N GLU A 198 -24.94 -2.33 -20.46
CA GLU A 198 -25.05 -2.82 -19.08
C GLU A 198 -24.51 -1.78 -18.11
N PHE A 199 -25.38 -1.27 -17.25
CA PHE A 199 -25.03 -0.33 -16.19
C PHE A 199 -25.28 -0.95 -14.81
N THR A 200 -24.36 -0.70 -13.88
CA THR A 200 -24.43 -1.22 -12.52
C THR A 200 -24.20 -0.15 -11.46
N ALA A 201 -24.71 -0.39 -10.26
CA ALA A 201 -24.51 0.44 -9.09
C ALA A 201 -24.41 -0.43 -7.81
N ALA A 202 -23.63 0.01 -6.83
CA ALA A 202 -23.26 -0.82 -5.68
C ALA A 202 -24.42 -1.09 -4.71
N ASP A 203 -25.22 -0.06 -4.38
CA ASP A 203 -26.15 -0.09 -3.24
C ASP A 203 -27.63 -0.02 -3.62
N LYS A 204 -27.93 0.50 -4.80
CA LYS A 204 -29.28 0.79 -5.28
C LYS A 204 -29.37 0.53 -6.78
N PRO A 205 -30.59 0.45 -7.34
CA PRO A 205 -30.74 0.41 -8.78
C PRO A 205 -30.02 1.55 -9.50
N PRO A 206 -29.38 1.28 -10.65
CA PRO A 206 -28.66 2.28 -11.42
C PRO A 206 -29.55 3.46 -11.77
N SER A 207 -29.12 4.66 -11.37
CA SER A 207 -29.83 5.91 -11.64
C SER A 207 -29.04 6.73 -12.65
N PHE A 208 -29.54 6.88 -13.86
CA PHE A 208 -28.76 7.45 -14.96
C PHE A 208 -29.61 8.23 -15.98
N VAL A 209 -28.92 8.95 -16.85
CA VAL A 209 -29.41 9.43 -18.15
C VAL A 209 -28.44 8.94 -19.21
N LEU A 210 -28.93 8.22 -20.22
CA LEU A 210 -28.24 7.97 -21.48
C LEU A 210 -28.96 8.76 -22.57
N ALA A 211 -28.26 9.60 -23.32
CA ALA A 211 -28.84 10.41 -24.37
C ALA A 211 -28.09 10.28 -25.69
N ILE A 212 -28.85 10.24 -26.78
CA ILE A 212 -28.40 10.12 -28.16
C ILE A 212 -28.97 11.31 -28.93
N GLY A 213 -28.12 12.25 -29.34
CA GLY A 213 -28.57 13.43 -30.08
C GLY A 213 -27.71 14.68 -29.87
N GLU A 214 -28.14 15.79 -30.46
CA GLU A 214 -27.43 17.08 -30.38
C GLU A 214 -27.64 17.80 -29.05
N SER A 215 -28.79 17.62 -28.40
CA SER A 215 -29.14 18.29 -27.14
C SER A 215 -30.08 17.45 -26.31
N LEU A 216 -29.99 17.52 -24.97
CA LEU A 216 -30.88 16.77 -24.07
C LEU A 216 -32.37 17.03 -24.33
N ARG A 217 -32.76 18.21 -24.82
CA ARG A 217 -34.17 18.54 -25.09
C ARG A 217 -34.74 17.79 -26.31
N LYS A 218 -33.90 17.51 -27.32
CA LYS A 218 -34.30 16.84 -28.58
C LYS A 218 -33.77 15.42 -28.71
N ALA A 219 -32.84 15.02 -27.85
CA ALA A 219 -32.22 13.71 -27.86
C ALA A 219 -33.24 12.61 -27.56
N LEU A 220 -33.01 11.46 -28.18
CA LEU A 220 -33.56 10.19 -27.72
C LEU A 220 -32.84 9.84 -26.42
N ARG A 221 -33.59 9.72 -25.32
CA ARG A 221 -33.05 9.47 -23.98
C ARG A 221 -33.60 8.20 -23.40
N LEU A 222 -32.75 7.50 -22.66
CA LEU A 222 -33.11 6.47 -21.71
C LEU A 222 -32.75 7.00 -20.32
N GLU A 223 -33.74 7.15 -19.44
CA GLU A 223 -33.58 7.84 -18.16
C GLU A 223 -34.26 7.08 -17.03
N THR A 224 -33.64 7.11 -15.85
CA THR A 224 -34.25 6.59 -14.61
C THR A 224 -35.08 7.67 -13.92
N TRP A 225 -36.37 7.40 -13.69
CA TRP A 225 -37.31 8.22 -12.91
C TRP A 225 -37.78 7.42 -11.69
N ALA A 226 -37.33 7.81 -10.50
CA ALA A 226 -37.53 7.02 -9.29
C ALA A 226 -37.06 5.56 -9.48
N ASP A 227 -37.99 4.61 -9.54
CA ASP A 227 -37.76 3.18 -9.77
C ASP A 227 -38.13 2.72 -11.19
N GLU A 228 -38.45 3.64 -12.10
CA GLU A 228 -38.78 3.33 -13.49
C GLU A 228 -37.65 3.73 -14.45
N VAL A 229 -37.50 2.97 -15.52
CA VAL A 229 -36.69 3.35 -16.68
C VAL A 229 -37.63 3.75 -17.80
N VAL A 230 -37.42 4.93 -18.36
CA VAL A 230 -38.25 5.51 -19.41
C VAL A 230 -37.41 5.85 -20.64
N VAL A 231 -38.00 5.67 -21.82
CA VAL A 231 -37.51 6.28 -23.05
C VAL A 231 -38.22 7.62 -23.24
N ILE A 232 -37.49 8.66 -23.63
CA ILE A 232 -38.01 10.02 -23.83
C ILE A 232 -37.46 10.60 -25.14
N GLN A 233 -38.32 11.23 -25.95
CA GLN A 233 -37.90 12.08 -27.05
C GLN A 233 -38.88 13.26 -27.19
N GLY A 234 -38.37 14.49 -27.09
CA GLY A 234 -39.20 15.69 -27.01
C GLY A 234 -40.12 15.65 -25.78
N VAL A 235 -41.44 15.73 -26.02
CA VAL A 235 -42.49 15.63 -24.99
C VAL A 235 -43.04 14.22 -24.79
N ARG A 236 -42.64 13.26 -25.65
CA ARG A 236 -43.11 11.88 -25.59
C ARG A 236 -42.22 11.10 -24.63
N PHE A 237 -42.83 10.29 -23.77
CA PHE A 237 -42.12 9.31 -22.95
C PHE A 237 -42.89 7.99 -22.89
N MET A 238 -42.16 6.89 -22.73
CA MET A 238 -42.71 5.56 -22.53
C MET A 238 -41.90 4.78 -21.49
N ARG A 239 -42.59 4.08 -20.60
CA ARG A 239 -41.95 3.23 -19.60
C ARG A 239 -41.40 1.96 -20.23
N VAL A 240 -40.13 1.67 -19.95
CA VAL A 240 -39.41 0.47 -20.37
C VAL A 240 -39.56 -0.65 -19.36
N LEU A 241 -39.25 -0.37 -18.09
CA LEU A 241 -39.36 -1.33 -17.00
C LEU A 241 -39.40 -0.61 -15.65
N THR A 242 -39.78 -1.35 -14.60
CA THR A 242 -39.72 -0.93 -13.20
C THR A 242 -38.69 -1.80 -12.47
N PHE A 243 -37.85 -1.20 -11.63
CA PHE A 243 -36.84 -1.87 -10.83
C PHE A 243 -37.46 -2.60 -9.64
N GLY A 244 -36.95 -3.79 -9.33
CA GLY A 244 -37.02 -4.32 -7.97
C GLY A 244 -36.03 -3.55 -7.09
N ARG A 245 -36.37 -3.33 -5.81
CA ARG A 245 -35.55 -2.51 -4.88
C ARG A 245 -34.10 -2.99 -4.77
N ASP A 246 -33.84 -4.28 -4.99
CA ASP A 246 -32.52 -4.90 -4.86
C ASP A 246 -31.79 -5.10 -6.20
N ARG A 247 -32.37 -4.66 -7.32
CA ARG A 247 -31.78 -4.87 -8.65
C ARG A 247 -30.63 -3.89 -8.90
N ARG A 248 -29.39 -4.36 -8.79
CA ARG A 248 -28.15 -3.57 -8.93
C ARG A 248 -27.60 -3.42 -10.35
N SER A 249 -28.18 -4.14 -11.31
CA SER A 249 -27.77 -4.12 -12.73
C SER A 249 -28.96 -3.96 -13.66
N ILE A 250 -28.78 -3.14 -14.70
CA ILE A 250 -29.68 -3.06 -15.84
C ILE A 250 -28.95 -3.40 -17.12
N ARG A 251 -29.58 -4.25 -17.91
CA ARG A 251 -29.08 -4.66 -19.22
C ARG A 251 -30.19 -4.57 -20.25
N LEU A 252 -29.91 -3.84 -21.32
CA LEU A 252 -30.87 -3.56 -22.37
C LEU A 252 -30.20 -3.61 -23.75
N ARG A 253 -30.98 -4.00 -24.74
CA ARG A 253 -30.63 -3.86 -26.16
C ARG A 253 -31.59 -2.91 -26.83
N LEU A 254 -31.07 -1.85 -27.44
CA LEU A 254 -31.85 -0.84 -28.16
C LEU A 254 -31.57 -1.02 -29.65
N MET A 255 -32.60 -1.28 -30.45
CA MET A 255 -32.50 -1.33 -31.91
C MET A 255 -33.16 -0.09 -32.50
N VAL A 256 -32.37 0.77 -33.12
CA VAL A 256 -32.83 2.03 -33.71
C VAL A 256 -32.83 1.93 -35.23
N ASP A 257 -33.99 2.14 -35.83
CA ASP A 257 -34.13 2.31 -37.28
C ASP A 257 -34.50 3.76 -37.59
N GLY A 258 -33.50 4.57 -37.93
CA GLY A 258 -33.69 5.97 -38.30
C GLY A 258 -34.39 6.17 -39.64
N VAL A 259 -34.47 5.13 -40.49
CA VAL A 259 -35.19 5.18 -41.77
C VAL A 259 -36.68 5.00 -41.55
N ASN A 260 -37.07 3.97 -40.79
CA ASN A 260 -38.46 3.70 -40.44
C ASN A 260 -38.95 4.46 -39.20
N ARG A 261 -38.06 5.23 -38.56
CA ARG A 261 -38.33 6.01 -37.35
C ARG A 261 -38.89 5.17 -36.20
N THR A 262 -38.24 4.03 -35.93
CA THR A 262 -38.65 3.13 -34.84
C THR A 262 -37.51 2.83 -33.86
N LEU A 263 -37.85 2.62 -32.59
CA LEU A 263 -36.96 2.06 -31.56
C LEU A 263 -37.62 0.85 -30.94
N ASN A 264 -36.90 -0.27 -30.89
CA ASN A 264 -37.27 -1.42 -30.08
C ASN A 264 -36.30 -1.55 -28.90
N VAL A 265 -36.82 -1.72 -27.69
CA VAL A 265 -36.04 -1.97 -26.48
C VAL A 265 -36.31 -3.37 -25.99
N PHE A 266 -35.27 -4.16 -25.78
CA PHE A 266 -35.35 -5.54 -25.30
C PHE A 266 -34.61 -5.69 -23.97
N ASP A 267 -35.07 -6.62 -23.14
CA ASP A 267 -34.30 -7.07 -21.97
C ASP A 267 -33.18 -8.05 -22.37
N ALA A 268 -32.39 -8.48 -21.39
CA ALA A 268 -31.27 -9.41 -21.59
C ALA A 268 -31.67 -10.79 -22.16
N THR A 269 -32.94 -11.18 -22.04
CA THR A 269 -33.47 -12.45 -22.57
C THR A 269 -33.97 -12.33 -24.01
N GLY A 270 -33.99 -11.11 -24.54
CA GLY A 270 -34.53 -10.80 -25.86
C GLY A 270 -36.04 -10.59 -25.88
N ARG A 271 -36.69 -10.43 -24.72
CA ARG A 271 -38.11 -10.06 -24.68
C ARG A 271 -38.25 -8.57 -25.00
N LEU A 272 -39.16 -8.24 -25.91
CA LEU A 272 -39.51 -6.87 -26.25
C LEU A 272 -40.17 -6.20 -25.04
N LEU A 273 -39.59 -5.10 -24.58
CA LEU A 273 -40.12 -4.27 -23.50
C LEU A 273 -40.95 -3.11 -24.06
N VAL A 274 -40.42 -2.44 -25.09
CA VAL A 274 -41.03 -1.24 -25.69
C VAL A 274 -40.79 -1.19 -27.19
N ASN A 275 -41.82 -0.79 -27.95
CA ASN A 275 -41.76 -0.40 -29.35
C ASN A 275 -42.19 1.07 -29.47
N VAL A 276 -41.26 1.96 -29.85
CA VAL A 276 -41.53 3.37 -30.13
C VAL A 276 -41.66 3.56 -31.64
N GLN A 277 -42.73 4.22 -32.08
CA GLN A 277 -42.93 4.65 -33.46
C GLN A 277 -42.79 6.17 -33.58
N ASP A 278 -42.63 6.65 -34.81
CA ASP A 278 -42.53 8.08 -35.15
C ASP A 278 -41.40 8.81 -34.41
N LEU A 279 -40.23 8.19 -34.31
CA LEU A 279 -39.04 8.84 -33.76
C LEU A 279 -38.68 10.10 -34.56
N GLU A 280 -38.32 11.16 -33.84
CA GLU A 280 -37.66 12.31 -34.46
C GLU A 280 -36.28 11.88 -34.99
N PRO A 281 -35.80 12.43 -36.13
CA PRO A 281 -34.53 12.03 -36.72
C PRO A 281 -33.36 12.28 -35.78
N ILE A 282 -32.51 11.27 -35.63
CA ILE A 282 -31.19 11.44 -35.01
C ILE A 282 -30.30 12.11 -36.06
N THR A 283 -29.94 13.36 -35.83
CA THR A 283 -29.21 14.17 -36.81
C THR A 283 -27.71 13.84 -36.82
N ALA A 284 -27.02 14.22 -37.90
CA ALA A 284 -25.60 13.92 -38.10
C ALA A 284 -24.64 14.65 -37.15
N LYS A 285 -25.07 15.69 -36.42
CA LYS A 285 -24.27 16.41 -35.40
C LYS A 285 -24.64 15.96 -33.97
N SER A 286 -24.78 14.66 -33.78
CA SER A 286 -25.18 14.06 -32.51
C SER A 286 -24.00 13.52 -31.72
N GLY A 287 -24.19 13.28 -30.42
CA GLY A 287 -23.24 12.54 -29.61
C GLY A 287 -23.92 11.63 -28.61
N LEU A 288 -23.11 10.82 -27.95
CA LEU A 288 -23.52 9.95 -26.86
C LEU A 288 -23.20 10.64 -25.53
N PHE A 289 -24.21 10.77 -24.67
CA PHE A 289 -24.09 11.42 -23.37
C PHE A 289 -24.54 10.47 -22.27
N ILE A 290 -23.75 10.37 -21.20
CA ILE A 290 -24.13 9.67 -19.98
C ILE A 290 -24.04 10.63 -18.80
N ARG A 291 -25.01 10.53 -17.89
CA ARG A 291 -24.97 11.21 -16.59
C ARG A 291 -25.39 10.28 -15.47
N ASN A 292 -24.57 10.23 -14.43
CA ASN A 292 -24.91 9.61 -13.17
C ASN A 292 -25.93 10.48 -12.41
N ARG A 293 -27.08 9.91 -12.06
CA ARG A 293 -28.08 10.54 -11.17
C ARG A 293 -28.05 9.99 -9.75
N GLY A 294 -27.35 8.88 -9.52
CA GLY A 294 -27.20 8.21 -8.23
C GLY A 294 -25.92 8.59 -7.50
N LYS A 295 -25.57 7.79 -6.48
CA LYS A 295 -24.29 7.90 -5.75
C LYS A 295 -23.13 7.42 -6.61
N ASN A 296 -23.30 6.27 -7.27
CA ASN A 296 -22.31 5.66 -8.14
C ASN A 296 -22.96 5.09 -9.40
N LEU A 297 -22.15 4.93 -10.44
CA LEU A 297 -22.54 4.30 -11.70
C LEU A 297 -21.30 3.69 -12.36
N THR A 298 -21.41 2.43 -12.79
CA THR A 298 -20.37 1.74 -13.56
C THR A 298 -20.94 1.31 -14.91
N ILE A 299 -20.20 1.61 -15.98
CA ILE A 299 -20.50 1.21 -17.35
C ILE A 299 -19.75 -0.09 -17.61
N ARG A 300 -20.45 -1.23 -17.51
CA ARG A 300 -19.86 -2.54 -17.81
C ARG A 300 -19.89 -2.83 -19.31
N ARG A 301 -20.93 -2.37 -20.01
CA ARG A 301 -21.06 -2.50 -21.46
C ARG A 301 -21.72 -1.27 -22.05
N LEU A 302 -21.19 -0.81 -23.18
CA LEU A 302 -21.81 0.22 -24.00
C LEU A 302 -21.30 0.11 -25.43
N ASN A 303 -21.81 -0.87 -26.17
CA ASN A 303 -21.38 -1.13 -27.54
C ASN A 303 -22.42 -0.60 -28.50
N VAL A 304 -21.98 0.16 -29.51
CA VAL A 304 -22.82 0.58 -30.63
C VAL A 304 -22.39 -0.22 -31.86
N TYR A 305 -23.31 -0.99 -32.42
CA TYR A 305 -23.10 -1.75 -33.65
C TYR A 305 -23.88 -1.12 -34.80
N GLN A 306 -23.25 -0.98 -35.97
CA GLN A 306 -24.00 -0.69 -37.19
C GLN A 306 -24.82 -1.91 -37.59
N GLN A 307 -26.00 -1.68 -38.17
CA GLN A 307 -26.79 -2.75 -38.77
C GLN A 307 -26.71 -2.64 -40.29
N PRO A 308 -26.04 -3.60 -40.97
CA PRO A 308 -25.91 -3.58 -42.41
C PRO A 308 -27.28 -3.64 -43.09
N SER A 309 -27.39 -2.89 -44.19
CA SER A 309 -28.61 -2.85 -45.00
C SER A 309 -28.53 -3.95 -46.06
N LEU A 310 -28.63 -5.22 -45.67
CA LEU A 310 -28.68 -6.28 -46.68
C LEU A 310 -30.11 -6.39 -47.24
N LEU A 311 -30.28 -5.74 -48.38
CA LEU A 311 -31.32 -6.02 -49.37
C LEU A 311 -30.95 -7.32 -50.07
N THR A 312 -31.79 -8.34 -49.93
CA THR A 312 -31.99 -9.35 -50.97
C THR A 312 -33.43 -9.83 -50.80
N ASP A 313 -34.28 -9.53 -51.79
CA ASP A 313 -35.69 -9.89 -51.88
C ASP A 313 -36.63 -9.45 -50.75
N GLY A 314 -36.84 -8.14 -50.59
CA GLY A 314 -38.12 -7.56 -50.10
C GLY A 314 -38.58 -7.88 -48.67
N ALA A 315 -37.99 -8.85 -47.99
CA ALA A 315 -38.36 -9.27 -46.65
C ALA A 315 -37.26 -8.84 -45.67
N ARG A 316 -37.58 -7.84 -44.85
CA ARG A 316 -36.77 -7.45 -43.69
C ARG A 316 -36.62 -8.69 -42.79
N GLN A 317 -35.41 -9.16 -42.53
CA GLN A 317 -35.20 -10.08 -41.42
C GLN A 317 -35.41 -9.28 -40.11
N SER A 318 -36.62 -9.36 -39.56
CA SER A 318 -36.89 -8.95 -38.19
C SER A 318 -36.00 -9.79 -37.28
N ILE A 319 -35.07 -9.16 -36.57
CA ILE A 319 -34.19 -9.89 -35.64
C ILE A 319 -35.04 -10.37 -34.47
N ASP A 320 -35.15 -11.69 -34.27
CA ASP A 320 -35.78 -12.30 -33.10
C ASP A 320 -34.72 -12.44 -32.00
N PRO A 321 -34.71 -11.54 -31.00
CA PRO A 321 -33.65 -11.49 -30.02
C PRO A 321 -33.74 -12.63 -28.99
N SER A 322 -34.84 -13.40 -29.00
CA SER A 322 -35.08 -14.52 -28.09
C SER A 322 -34.47 -15.84 -28.58
N LYS A 323 -33.95 -15.88 -29.81
CA LYS A 323 -33.31 -17.06 -30.41
C LYS A 323 -31.78 -16.95 -30.40
N PRO A 324 -31.05 -18.08 -30.27
CA PRO A 324 -29.61 -18.12 -30.50
C PRO A 324 -29.25 -17.55 -31.88
N GLN A 325 -28.27 -16.66 -31.91
CA GLN A 325 -27.90 -15.89 -33.10
C GLN A 325 -26.40 -15.95 -33.34
N VAL A 326 -26.03 -16.21 -34.58
CA VAL A 326 -24.69 -16.01 -35.12
C VAL A 326 -24.75 -14.83 -36.08
N HIS A 327 -24.17 -13.71 -35.66
CA HIS A 327 -24.00 -12.50 -36.46
C HIS A 327 -22.72 -12.65 -37.27
N LEU A 328 -22.82 -12.43 -38.58
CA LEU A 328 -21.69 -12.49 -39.50
C LEU A 328 -21.11 -11.09 -39.74
N THR A 329 -19.84 -11.01 -40.15
CA THR A 329 -19.12 -9.76 -40.42
C THR A 329 -19.76 -8.92 -41.51
N GLU A 330 -20.42 -9.57 -42.49
CA GLU A 330 -21.21 -8.90 -43.53
C GLU A 330 -22.56 -8.34 -43.03
N GLY A 331 -22.94 -8.62 -41.78
CA GLY A 331 -24.18 -8.13 -41.16
C GLY A 331 -25.35 -9.08 -41.19
N GLN A 332 -25.19 -10.26 -41.81
CA GLN A 332 -26.23 -11.27 -41.82
C GLN A 332 -26.36 -11.93 -40.43
N VAL A 333 -27.59 -12.23 -40.04
CA VAL A 333 -27.89 -13.01 -38.83
C VAL A 333 -28.33 -14.42 -39.24
N VAL A 334 -27.66 -15.44 -38.71
CA VAL A 334 -28.05 -16.84 -38.84
C VAL A 334 -28.60 -17.31 -37.49
N TYR A 335 -29.82 -17.84 -37.50
CA TYR A 335 -30.45 -18.39 -36.30
C TYR A 335 -30.09 -19.86 -36.12
N GLY A 336 -29.78 -20.24 -34.89
CA GLY A 336 -29.50 -21.61 -34.53
C GLY A 336 -28.25 -21.78 -33.68
N ARG A 337 -27.89 -23.04 -33.46
CA ARG A 337 -26.69 -23.39 -32.68
C ARG A 337 -25.51 -23.55 -33.62
N LEU A 338 -24.40 -22.88 -33.29
CA LEU A 338 -23.14 -23.06 -34.00
C LEU A 338 -22.51 -24.40 -33.65
N PHE A 339 -21.97 -25.10 -34.64
CA PHE A 339 -21.10 -26.26 -34.49
C PHE A 339 -19.79 -26.00 -35.21
N VAL A 340 -18.69 -26.44 -34.60
CA VAL A 340 -17.33 -26.25 -35.12
C VAL A 340 -16.53 -27.52 -34.91
N SER A 341 -15.90 -27.98 -35.99
CA SER A 341 -14.89 -29.03 -36.03
C SER A 341 -13.68 -28.54 -36.83
N GLU A 342 -12.58 -29.30 -36.85
CA GLU A 342 -11.27 -28.86 -37.39
C GLU A 342 -11.34 -28.12 -38.73
N ASN A 343 -12.22 -28.57 -39.65
CA ASN A 343 -12.33 -27.99 -41.00
C ASN A 343 -13.72 -27.48 -41.37
N THR A 344 -14.70 -27.54 -40.47
CA THR A 344 -16.08 -27.15 -40.82
C THR A 344 -16.76 -26.38 -39.68
N ALA A 345 -17.47 -25.31 -40.03
CA ALA A 345 -18.38 -24.63 -39.14
C ALA A 345 -19.76 -24.53 -39.79
N TYR A 346 -20.81 -24.77 -39.01
CA TYR A 346 -22.18 -24.67 -39.48
C TYR A 346 -23.13 -24.27 -38.36
N VAL A 347 -24.24 -23.66 -38.72
CA VAL A 347 -25.34 -23.34 -37.80
C VAL A 347 -26.49 -24.28 -38.08
N LEU A 348 -27.00 -24.94 -37.03
CA LEU A 348 -28.19 -25.79 -37.09
C LEU A 348 -29.38 -25.03 -36.51
N ASP A 349 -30.41 -24.80 -37.33
CA ASP A 349 -31.64 -24.15 -36.87
C ASP A 349 -32.53 -25.10 -36.03
N ALA A 350 -33.66 -24.59 -35.55
CA ALA A 350 -34.60 -25.37 -34.74
C ALA A 350 -35.33 -26.47 -35.52
N GLN A 351 -35.31 -26.40 -36.85
CA GLN A 351 -35.90 -27.38 -37.77
C GLN A 351 -34.90 -28.46 -38.21
N GLY A 352 -33.64 -28.35 -37.78
CA GLY A 352 -32.56 -29.25 -38.17
C GLY A 352 -31.93 -28.90 -39.52
N THR A 353 -32.22 -27.72 -40.09
CA THR A 353 -31.58 -27.25 -41.31
C THR A 353 -30.15 -26.80 -40.99
N GLN A 354 -29.18 -27.36 -41.70
CA GLN A 354 -27.78 -26.98 -41.58
C GLN A 354 -27.44 -25.85 -42.54
N ARG A 355 -26.74 -24.84 -42.03
CA ARG A 355 -26.16 -23.76 -42.82
C ARG A 355 -24.66 -23.64 -42.56
N ASN A 356 -23.84 -23.95 -43.55
CA ASN A 356 -22.38 -23.82 -43.45
C ASN A 356 -21.97 -22.34 -43.40
N ILE A 357 -20.98 -22.04 -42.55
CA ILE A 357 -20.36 -20.72 -42.38
C ILE A 357 -18.85 -20.87 -42.16
N SER A 358 -18.08 -19.79 -42.27
CA SER A 358 -16.68 -19.76 -41.81
C SER A 358 -16.59 -19.14 -40.41
N ILE A 359 -15.69 -19.64 -39.56
CA ILE A 359 -15.38 -19.01 -38.27
C ILE A 359 -14.82 -17.59 -38.47
N ALA A 360 -14.09 -17.38 -39.57
CA ALA A 360 -13.54 -16.07 -39.93
C ALA A 360 -14.65 -15.03 -40.21
N ASP A 361 -15.84 -15.48 -40.60
CA ASP A 361 -16.98 -14.62 -40.90
C ASP A 361 -17.84 -14.35 -39.66
N ILE A 362 -17.57 -15.01 -38.52
CA ILE A 362 -18.34 -14.79 -37.28
C ILE A 362 -17.93 -13.46 -36.67
N ASP A 363 -18.90 -12.56 -36.51
CA ASP A 363 -18.74 -11.29 -35.83
C ASP A 363 -19.14 -11.39 -34.36
N ARG A 364 -20.29 -12.03 -34.07
CA ARG A 364 -20.81 -12.16 -32.70
C ARG A 364 -21.70 -13.37 -32.56
N ILE A 365 -21.60 -14.05 -31.43
CA ILE A 365 -22.55 -15.09 -31.02
C ILE A 365 -23.29 -14.62 -29.79
N ILE A 366 -24.62 -14.75 -29.82
CA ILE A 366 -25.49 -14.42 -28.70
C ILE A 366 -26.31 -15.66 -28.36
N GLN A 367 -26.24 -16.07 -27.09
CA GLN A 367 -27.12 -17.07 -26.52
C GLN A 367 -28.11 -16.39 -25.56
N PRO A 368 -29.36 -16.20 -25.98
CA PRO A 368 -30.38 -15.63 -25.10
C PRO A 368 -30.78 -16.64 -24.01
N ARG A 369 -31.28 -16.11 -22.88
CA ARG A 369 -31.84 -16.85 -21.72
C ARG A 369 -30.84 -17.49 -20.75
N VAL A 370 -29.56 -17.15 -20.84
CA VAL A 370 -28.60 -17.47 -19.79
C VAL A 370 -28.83 -16.52 -18.60
N GLU A 371 -29.33 -17.04 -17.49
CA GLU A 371 -29.49 -16.27 -16.25
C GLU A 371 -28.14 -15.98 -15.61
N SER A 372 -27.99 -14.79 -15.01
CA SER A 372 -26.78 -14.46 -14.26
C SER A 372 -26.66 -15.37 -13.05
N ILE A 373 -25.51 -16.05 -12.93
CA ILE A 373 -25.22 -16.91 -11.80
C ILE A 373 -24.43 -16.07 -10.80
N ALA A 374 -25.10 -15.64 -9.73
CA ALA A 374 -24.43 -14.96 -8.64
C ALA A 374 -23.45 -15.92 -7.96
N MET A 375 -22.16 -15.57 -7.98
CA MET A 375 -21.16 -16.23 -7.16
C MET A 375 -21.23 -15.70 -5.72
N GLY A 376 -20.71 -16.47 -4.77
CA GLY A 376 -20.43 -15.99 -3.41
C GLY A 376 -19.31 -14.95 -3.40
N GLU A 377 -18.29 -15.13 -2.57
CA GLU A 377 -17.08 -14.28 -2.55
C GLU A 377 -15.91 -15.01 -3.24
N PRO A 378 -15.90 -15.14 -4.59
CA PRO A 378 -14.87 -15.89 -5.29
C PRO A 378 -13.55 -15.12 -5.33
N THR A 379 -12.48 -15.86 -5.57
CA THR A 379 -11.22 -15.25 -6.00
C THR A 379 -11.43 -14.65 -7.39
N GLU A 380 -10.88 -13.45 -7.62
CA GLU A 380 -10.92 -12.77 -8.91
C GLU A 380 -9.50 -12.56 -9.43
N LEU A 381 -9.20 -13.09 -10.62
CA LEU A 381 -7.96 -12.84 -11.35
C LEU A 381 -8.24 -11.81 -12.44
N THR A 382 -7.56 -10.68 -12.38
CA THR A 382 -7.69 -9.56 -13.31
C THR A 382 -6.39 -9.35 -14.07
N TYR A 383 -6.51 -9.13 -15.38
CA TYR A 383 -5.41 -8.83 -16.28
C TYR A 383 -5.38 -7.36 -16.69
N ALA A 384 -4.21 -6.87 -17.09
CA ALA A 384 -4.01 -5.48 -17.50
C ALA A 384 -4.82 -5.10 -18.76
N ASP A 385 -5.26 -6.06 -19.57
CA ASP A 385 -6.12 -5.86 -20.73
C ASP A 385 -7.63 -5.94 -20.43
N GLY A 386 -8.00 -6.01 -19.15
CA GLY A 386 -9.39 -6.04 -18.68
C GLY A 386 -10.02 -7.43 -18.67
N ALA A 387 -9.27 -8.49 -19.00
CA ALA A 387 -9.76 -9.85 -18.80
C ALA A 387 -9.90 -10.16 -17.30
N VAL A 388 -10.99 -10.84 -16.92
CA VAL A 388 -11.31 -11.26 -15.57
C VAL A 388 -11.84 -12.67 -15.56
N LEU A 389 -11.25 -13.51 -14.71
CA LEU A 389 -11.74 -14.86 -14.42
C LEU A 389 -11.96 -15.01 -12.91
N ARG A 390 -13.06 -15.66 -12.54
CA ARG A 390 -13.47 -15.88 -11.16
C ARG A 390 -13.63 -17.36 -10.88
N GLY A 391 -13.26 -17.74 -9.66
CA GLY A 391 -13.37 -19.12 -9.22
C GLY A 391 -12.75 -19.35 -7.85
N LYS A 392 -12.71 -20.62 -7.44
CA LYS A 392 -11.96 -21.05 -6.26
C LYS A 392 -10.54 -21.44 -6.69
N ILE A 393 -9.54 -20.98 -5.96
CA ILE A 393 -8.15 -21.42 -6.17
C ILE A 393 -8.04 -22.89 -5.77
N GLU A 394 -7.62 -23.75 -6.71
CA GLU A 394 -7.22 -25.14 -6.44
C GLU A 394 -5.72 -25.25 -6.22
N GLN A 395 -4.93 -24.54 -7.02
CA GLN A 395 -3.48 -24.49 -6.91
C GLN A 395 -2.96 -23.10 -7.28
N LEU A 396 -1.97 -22.63 -6.53
CA LEU A 396 -1.27 -21.38 -6.80
C LEU A 396 0.21 -21.68 -7.02
N LYS A 397 0.68 -21.52 -8.26
CA LYS A 397 2.08 -21.71 -8.67
C LYS A 397 2.77 -20.36 -8.79
N ALA A 398 4.08 -20.36 -9.04
CA ALA A 398 4.86 -19.14 -9.20
C ALA A 398 4.43 -18.31 -10.44
N ASP A 399 3.99 -18.98 -11.51
CA ASP A 399 3.69 -18.35 -12.81
C ASP A 399 2.24 -18.52 -13.25
N SER A 400 1.43 -19.25 -12.49
CA SER A 400 0.07 -19.64 -12.86
C SER A 400 -0.81 -19.90 -11.64
N VAL A 401 -2.11 -19.71 -11.81
CA VAL A 401 -3.15 -20.09 -10.83
C VAL A 401 -4.14 -21.03 -11.50
N ILE A 402 -4.53 -22.11 -10.82
CA ILE A 402 -5.54 -23.04 -11.29
C ILE A 402 -6.85 -22.72 -10.58
N LEU A 403 -7.86 -22.32 -11.36
CA LEU A 403 -9.16 -21.90 -10.86
C LEU A 403 -10.24 -22.92 -11.20
N ARG A 404 -11.01 -23.33 -10.19
CA ARG A 404 -12.31 -23.97 -10.40
C ARG A 404 -13.34 -22.87 -10.72
N THR A 405 -13.68 -22.72 -11.99
CA THR A 405 -14.64 -21.71 -12.47
C THR A 405 -16.06 -22.29 -12.56
N MET A 406 -17.05 -21.43 -12.75
CA MET A 406 -18.46 -21.85 -12.91
C MET A 406 -18.81 -22.23 -14.36
N PHE A 407 -17.97 -21.83 -15.32
CA PHE A 407 -18.26 -21.98 -16.74
C PHE A 407 -17.61 -23.22 -17.37
N ALA A 408 -16.62 -23.83 -16.70
CA ALA A 408 -15.90 -25.00 -17.17
C ALA A 408 -16.01 -26.14 -16.16
N ASP A 409 -16.17 -27.37 -16.65
CA ASP A 409 -16.23 -28.56 -15.79
C ASP A 409 -14.85 -28.91 -15.20
N GLU A 410 -13.81 -28.68 -15.99
CA GLU A 410 -12.41 -28.86 -15.60
C GLU A 410 -11.80 -27.55 -15.08
N PRO A 411 -10.84 -27.60 -14.13
CA PRO A 411 -10.14 -26.41 -13.66
C PRO A 411 -9.42 -25.71 -14.80
N VAL A 412 -9.52 -24.38 -14.82
CA VAL A 412 -8.84 -23.55 -15.80
C VAL A 412 -7.48 -23.16 -15.26
N THR A 413 -6.42 -23.52 -15.98
CA THR A 413 -5.08 -23.00 -15.69
C THR A 413 -4.97 -21.58 -16.24
N CYS A 414 -4.55 -20.63 -15.42
CA CYS A 414 -4.40 -19.23 -15.78
C CYS A 414 -2.96 -18.78 -15.57
N MET A 415 -2.26 -18.45 -16.65
CA MET A 415 -0.91 -17.88 -16.57
C MET A 415 -0.97 -16.46 -15.97
N LEU A 416 -0.11 -16.15 -15.00
CA LEU A 416 -0.04 -14.85 -14.32
C LEU A 416 0.67 -13.77 -15.15
N VAL A 417 1.24 -14.12 -16.31
CA VAL A 417 1.82 -13.15 -17.24
C VAL A 417 0.76 -12.17 -17.73
N GLY A 418 1.00 -10.87 -17.52
CA GLY A 418 0.05 -9.80 -17.84
C GLY A 418 -1.12 -9.67 -16.85
N ALA A 419 -1.15 -10.47 -15.78
CA ALA A 419 -2.06 -10.26 -14.65
C ALA A 419 -1.72 -8.90 -14.00
N SER A 420 -2.73 -8.24 -13.46
CA SER A 420 -2.57 -7.01 -12.67
C SER A 420 -2.90 -7.25 -11.20
N GLN A 421 -3.83 -8.17 -10.91
CA GLN A 421 -4.26 -8.46 -9.55
C GLN A 421 -4.87 -9.86 -9.45
N LEU A 422 -4.54 -10.57 -8.37
CA LEU A 422 -5.29 -11.73 -7.88
C LEU A 422 -5.93 -11.35 -6.54
N GLN A 423 -7.22 -11.04 -6.56
CA GLN A 423 -8.02 -10.73 -5.38
C GLN A 423 -8.39 -12.03 -4.68
N LEU A 424 -8.03 -12.14 -3.39
CA LEU A 424 -8.33 -13.31 -2.57
C LEU A 424 -9.69 -13.08 -1.88
N GLY A 425 -10.46 -14.15 -1.73
CA GLY A 425 -11.84 -14.10 -1.26
C GLY A 425 -11.99 -13.36 0.08
N GLN A 426 -13.10 -12.64 0.22
CA GLN A 426 -13.50 -12.18 1.54
C GLN A 426 -13.91 -13.43 2.35
N THR A 427 -13.44 -13.48 3.58
CA THR A 427 -14.01 -14.35 4.61
C THR A 427 -14.30 -13.36 5.71
N ALA A 428 -15.54 -13.39 6.20
CA ALA A 428 -16.13 -12.39 7.06
C ALA A 428 -15.27 -12.01 8.29
N GLU A 429 -15.53 -10.77 8.70
CA GLU A 429 -14.94 -10.00 9.80
C GLU A 429 -13.44 -9.67 9.61
N ILE A 430 -13.21 -8.44 9.17
CA ILE A 430 -12.03 -7.68 9.61
C ILE A 430 -12.10 -7.74 11.14
N SER A 431 -11.37 -8.68 11.75
CA SER A 431 -11.06 -8.57 13.17
C SER A 431 -10.44 -7.19 13.32
N ASP A 432 -11.08 -6.34 14.12
CA ASP A 432 -10.60 -5.00 14.46
C ASP A 432 -9.09 -5.11 14.65
N PRO A 433 -8.25 -4.35 13.91
CA PRO A 433 -6.81 -4.52 13.93
C PRO A 433 -6.36 -4.68 15.37
N SER A 434 -5.78 -5.85 15.65
CA SER A 434 -5.22 -6.15 16.96
C SER A 434 -4.33 -4.95 17.34
N LYS A 435 -4.77 -4.16 18.33
CA LYS A 435 -3.98 -3.03 18.85
C LYS A 435 -2.69 -3.50 19.55
N ASP A 436 -2.43 -4.81 19.52
CA ASP A 436 -1.48 -5.50 20.39
C ASP A 436 -0.34 -6.17 19.59
N ASP A 437 -0.26 -5.91 18.28
CA ASP A 437 0.80 -6.45 17.43
C ASP A 437 2.08 -5.62 17.52
N ASP A 438 3.22 -6.29 17.39
CA ASP A 438 4.48 -5.63 17.12
C ASP A 438 4.47 -5.11 15.66
N ARG A 439 5.37 -4.18 15.34
CA ARG A 439 5.50 -3.61 14.00
C ARG A 439 6.94 -3.69 13.49
N LEU A 440 7.13 -4.33 12.35
CA LEU A 440 8.36 -4.33 11.58
C LEU A 440 8.30 -3.22 10.54
N PHE A 441 9.29 -2.33 10.55
CA PHE A 441 9.50 -1.26 9.59
C PHE A 441 10.64 -1.63 8.65
N TYR A 442 10.46 -1.36 7.36
CA TYR A 442 11.44 -1.57 6.31
C TYR A 442 11.32 -0.43 5.27
N ALA A 443 12.29 -0.29 4.37
CA ALA A 443 12.45 0.89 3.51
C ALA A 443 11.20 1.35 2.71
N SER A 444 10.26 0.45 2.39
CA SER A 444 9.06 0.79 1.61
C SER A 444 7.73 0.51 2.32
N GLY A 445 7.74 0.23 3.63
CA GLY A 445 6.51 0.00 4.37
C GLY A 445 6.70 -0.58 5.77
N SER A 446 5.61 -1.14 6.30
CA SER A 446 5.60 -1.85 7.58
C SER A 446 4.75 -3.10 7.53
N LEU A 447 5.03 -4.04 8.42
CA LEU A 447 4.23 -5.25 8.66
C LEU A 447 3.86 -5.36 10.13
N ARG A 448 2.63 -5.76 10.42
CA ARG A 448 2.20 -6.21 11.75
C ARG A 448 2.51 -7.68 11.95
N GLY A 449 2.78 -8.03 13.20
CA GLY A 449 3.13 -9.38 13.58
C GLY A 449 3.65 -9.46 15.00
N SER A 450 4.60 -10.36 15.21
CA SER A 450 5.29 -10.50 16.49
C SER A 450 6.75 -10.85 16.28
N VAL A 451 7.60 -10.29 17.13
CA VAL A 451 9.00 -10.73 17.24
C VAL A 451 9.08 -11.89 18.23
N SER A 452 9.89 -12.89 17.89
CA SER A 452 10.19 -14.05 18.74
C SER A 452 11.70 -14.17 18.95
N PHE A 453 12.07 -14.67 20.13
CA PHE A 453 13.46 -14.82 20.54
C PHE A 453 13.76 -16.31 20.78
N GLU A 454 13.99 -17.08 19.72
CA GLU A 454 14.14 -18.54 19.79
C GLU A 454 15.62 -19.02 19.76
N ALA A 455 15.89 -20.11 20.48
CA ALA A 455 17.23 -20.51 20.93
C ALA A 455 18.04 -21.44 20.00
N LYS A 456 17.60 -21.72 18.76
CA LYS A 456 18.09 -22.92 18.05
C LYS A 456 18.97 -22.70 16.83
N ASN A 457 19.11 -21.47 16.32
CA ASN A 457 19.82 -21.20 15.05
C ASN A 457 20.74 -19.97 15.12
N ALA A 458 21.49 -19.73 14.03
CA ALA A 458 22.50 -18.67 13.90
C ALA A 458 21.99 -17.20 14.04
N SER A 459 20.69 -16.97 14.21
CA SER A 459 20.14 -15.66 14.57
C SER A 459 18.97 -15.87 15.55
N PRO A 460 19.06 -15.34 16.79
CA PRO A 460 18.06 -15.59 17.82
C PRO A 460 16.79 -14.76 17.66
N ILE A 461 16.76 -13.77 16.76
CA ILE A 461 15.61 -12.87 16.57
C ILE A 461 14.89 -13.23 15.29
N LEU A 462 13.62 -13.61 15.40
CA LEU A 462 12.79 -13.99 14.27
C LEU A 462 11.50 -13.16 14.22
N TRP A 463 10.99 -12.92 13.02
CA TRP A 463 9.76 -12.17 12.78
C TRP A 463 8.65 -13.08 12.30
N GLN A 464 7.46 -12.99 12.88
CA GLN A 464 6.27 -13.69 12.40
C GLN A 464 5.19 -12.67 12.02
N SER A 465 4.99 -12.48 10.71
CA SER A 465 3.90 -11.62 10.21
C SER A 465 2.52 -12.20 10.56
N GLU A 466 1.51 -11.34 10.60
CA GLU A 466 0.12 -11.77 10.81
C GLU A 466 -0.30 -12.86 9.81
N GLY A 467 -0.82 -13.97 10.33
CA GLY A 467 -1.24 -15.15 9.56
C GLY A 467 -0.10 -16.02 9.01
N ALA A 468 1.16 -15.71 9.33
CA ALA A 468 2.30 -16.56 8.97
C ALA A 468 2.29 -17.87 9.78
N THR A 469 2.58 -18.99 9.13
CA THR A 469 2.56 -20.32 9.78
C THR A 469 3.79 -20.57 10.66
N ALA A 470 4.87 -19.82 10.44
CA ALA A 470 6.13 -19.92 11.19
C ALA A 470 6.87 -18.57 11.16
N PRO A 471 7.72 -18.28 12.17
CA PRO A 471 8.60 -17.11 12.16
C PRO A 471 9.73 -17.28 11.12
N VAL A 472 10.21 -16.15 10.58
CA VAL A 472 11.27 -16.07 9.55
C VAL A 472 12.42 -15.18 10.00
N ARG A 473 13.62 -15.41 9.47
CA ARG A 473 14.78 -14.56 9.71
C ARG A 473 14.73 -13.29 8.85
N LEU A 474 15.06 -12.15 9.45
CA LEU A 474 15.34 -10.92 8.69
C LEU A 474 16.57 -11.12 7.79
N ALA A 475 16.65 -10.38 6.68
CA ALA A 475 17.86 -10.35 5.87
C ALA A 475 18.90 -9.42 6.51
N ASN A 476 20.19 -9.76 6.48
CA ASN A 476 21.24 -8.95 7.12
C ASN A 476 21.72 -7.76 6.26
N THR A 477 21.10 -7.54 5.10
CA THR A 477 21.59 -6.59 4.08
C THR A 477 20.82 -5.27 4.02
N ARG A 478 19.88 -5.04 4.96
CA ARG A 478 19.03 -3.84 4.95
C ARG A 478 18.76 -3.33 6.35
N GLU A 479 18.26 -2.11 6.39
CA GLU A 479 17.80 -1.47 7.61
C GLU A 479 16.38 -1.94 7.98
N TYR A 480 16.20 -2.33 9.24
CA TYR A 480 14.90 -2.69 9.80
C TYR A 480 14.73 -2.10 11.19
N GLY A 481 13.50 -1.70 11.51
CA GLY A 481 13.09 -1.34 12.86
C GLY A 481 12.00 -2.27 13.35
N ILE A 482 12.08 -2.77 14.57
CA ILE A 482 10.99 -3.49 15.22
C ILE A 482 10.56 -2.69 16.44
N GLU A 483 9.31 -2.24 16.44
CA GLU A 483 8.65 -1.65 17.60
C GLU A 483 7.73 -2.69 18.23
N ARG A 484 7.94 -2.98 19.51
CA ARG A 484 7.12 -3.96 20.22
C ARG A 484 5.91 -3.31 20.87
N SER A 485 4.78 -4.01 20.86
CA SER A 485 3.55 -3.52 21.47
C SER A 485 3.72 -3.27 22.97
N SER A 486 3.24 -2.12 23.45
CA SER A 486 3.35 -1.75 24.87
C SER A 486 2.65 -2.73 25.85
N LYS A 487 1.80 -3.65 25.35
CA LYS A 487 1.22 -4.73 26.17
C LYS A 487 2.12 -5.96 26.28
N ARG A 488 3.08 -6.14 25.36
CA ARG A 488 4.07 -7.23 25.33
C ARG A 488 5.40 -6.82 25.99
N VAL A 489 5.55 -5.53 26.27
CA VAL A 489 6.73 -4.96 26.94
C VAL A 489 6.42 -4.72 28.41
N SER A 490 7.25 -5.29 29.28
CA SER A 490 7.19 -5.08 30.73
C SER A 490 7.62 -3.66 31.07
N ARG A 491 6.73 -2.89 31.72
CA ARG A 491 6.99 -1.49 32.12
C ARG A 491 7.73 -1.34 33.46
N GLY A 492 7.98 -2.44 34.15
CA GLY A 492 8.84 -2.43 35.35
C GLY A 492 10.28 -2.11 35.00
N ALA A 493 11.06 -1.62 35.98
CA ALA A 493 12.49 -1.43 35.81
C ALA A 493 13.13 -2.76 35.39
N SER A 494 13.97 -2.75 34.35
CA SER A 494 14.62 -3.98 33.87
C SER A 494 15.81 -4.40 34.74
N PHE A 495 16.13 -3.60 35.76
CA PHE A 495 17.20 -3.79 36.72
C PHE A 495 16.88 -3.13 38.07
N ASP A 496 17.71 -3.40 39.09
CA ASP A 496 17.64 -2.76 40.41
C ASP A 496 18.26 -1.35 40.36
N THR A 497 17.41 -0.32 40.41
CA THR A 497 17.81 1.09 40.32
C THR A 497 18.51 1.63 41.56
N GLU A 498 18.44 0.93 42.71
CA GLU A 498 19.22 1.28 43.90
C GLU A 498 20.63 0.69 43.80
N ARG A 499 20.75 -0.52 43.23
CA ARG A 499 22.05 -1.15 42.99
C ARG A 499 22.82 -0.55 41.81
N PHE A 500 22.11 -0.05 40.78
CA PHE A 500 22.70 0.56 39.59
C PHE A 500 22.12 1.96 39.34
N PRO A 501 22.43 2.95 40.20
CA PRO A 501 21.77 4.25 40.20
C PRO A 501 22.25 5.20 39.09
N ASN A 502 23.37 4.93 38.43
CA ASN A 502 23.99 5.85 37.48
C ASN A 502 23.75 5.43 36.03
N MET A 503 23.81 6.37 35.09
CA MET A 503 23.76 6.09 33.65
C MET A 503 25.10 6.43 33.00
N LEU A 504 25.69 5.46 32.32
CA LEU A 504 26.86 5.60 31.47
C LEU A 504 26.40 5.84 30.04
N HIS A 505 26.81 6.95 29.44
CA HIS A 505 26.61 7.24 28.02
C HIS A 505 27.92 7.01 27.27
N LEU A 506 27.88 6.21 26.21
CA LEU A 506 29.03 5.96 25.34
C LEU A 506 28.99 6.87 24.10
N LYS A 507 30.14 7.03 23.45
CA LYS A 507 30.29 7.88 22.24
C LYS A 507 29.58 7.33 21.01
N ASN A 508 29.26 6.03 20.99
CA ASN A 508 28.46 5.38 19.95
C ASN A 508 26.94 5.48 20.18
N GLY A 509 26.50 6.16 21.26
CA GLY A 509 25.07 6.35 21.57
C GLY A 509 24.49 5.38 22.59
N GLU A 510 25.23 4.35 23.03
CA GLU A 510 24.75 3.44 24.08
C GLU A 510 24.51 4.17 25.41
N VAL A 511 23.51 3.69 26.15
CA VAL A 511 23.08 4.20 27.45
C VAL A 511 22.92 3.02 28.40
N ILE A 512 23.88 2.88 29.32
CA ILE A 512 24.05 1.68 30.13
C ILE A 512 23.83 2.05 31.61
N PRO A 513 22.87 1.42 32.31
CA PRO A 513 22.75 1.58 33.75
C PRO A 513 23.96 0.93 34.45
N CYS A 514 24.50 1.61 35.45
CA CYS A 514 25.69 1.17 36.14
C CYS A 514 25.83 1.68 37.58
N GLN A 515 26.68 0.99 38.34
CA GLN A 515 27.34 1.51 39.52
C GLN A 515 28.78 1.86 39.15
N VAL A 516 29.16 3.13 39.33
CA VAL A 516 30.53 3.59 39.07
C VAL A 516 31.44 3.13 40.20
N SER A 517 32.53 2.44 39.88
CA SER A 517 33.55 2.02 40.85
C SER A 517 34.75 2.96 40.79
N SER A 518 35.34 3.13 39.61
CA SER A 518 36.45 4.06 39.39
C SER A 518 36.52 4.59 37.96
N TYR A 519 37.18 5.72 37.81
CA TYR A 519 37.58 6.26 36.51
C TYR A 519 39.00 6.81 36.61
N ASP A 520 39.81 6.58 35.57
CA ASP A 520 40.96 7.39 35.21
C ASP A 520 41.00 7.68 33.70
N GLU A 521 42.05 8.35 33.21
CA GLU A 521 42.15 8.74 31.79
C GLU A 521 42.25 7.57 30.81
N LYS A 522 42.53 6.35 31.26
CA LYS A 522 42.66 5.14 30.44
C LYS A 522 41.50 4.18 30.64
N VAL A 523 40.99 4.10 31.86
CA VAL A 523 40.16 3.00 32.31
C VAL A 523 38.93 3.50 33.06
N PHE A 524 37.78 2.93 32.75
CA PHE A 524 36.54 3.09 33.50
C PHE A 524 36.08 1.75 34.07
N ASP A 525 36.00 1.68 35.40
CA ASP A 525 35.54 0.50 36.14
C ASP A 525 34.11 0.70 36.63
N PHE A 526 33.25 -0.27 36.34
CA PHE A 526 31.82 -0.21 36.67
C PHE A 526 31.22 -1.60 36.84
N GLN A 527 30.02 -1.63 37.40
CA GLN A 527 29.15 -2.80 37.37
C GLN A 527 27.86 -2.45 36.65
N SER A 528 27.35 -3.34 35.82
CA SER A 528 26.10 -3.17 35.09
C SER A 528 25.21 -4.40 35.28
N PRO A 529 23.88 -4.25 35.25
CA PRO A 529 22.96 -5.38 35.25
C PRO A 529 23.03 -6.22 33.96
N PHE A 530 23.58 -5.68 32.86
CA PHE A 530 23.56 -6.33 31.54
C PHE A 530 24.93 -6.79 31.04
N ILE A 531 26.02 -6.33 31.67
CA ILE A 531 27.39 -6.51 31.18
C ILE A 531 28.19 -7.28 32.21
N THR A 532 28.91 -8.31 31.75
CA THR A 532 29.75 -9.14 32.63
C THR A 532 31.11 -8.52 32.90
N GLU A 533 31.67 -7.85 31.88
CA GLU A 533 32.95 -7.17 31.98
C GLU A 533 32.87 -5.97 32.92
N LYS A 534 33.93 -5.74 33.70
CA LYS A 534 33.94 -4.67 34.73
C LYS A 534 34.68 -3.43 34.30
N GLN A 535 35.33 -3.47 33.13
CA GLN A 535 36.30 -2.48 32.71
C GLN A 535 36.16 -2.19 31.21
N ILE A 536 36.16 -0.91 30.86
CA ILE A 536 36.26 -0.43 29.47
C ILE A 536 37.33 0.65 29.36
N ASP A 537 37.79 0.91 28.13
CA ASP A 537 38.64 2.06 27.85
C ASP A 537 37.85 3.37 28.02
N SER A 538 38.40 4.31 28.80
CA SER A 538 37.77 5.61 29.07
C SER A 538 37.49 6.43 27.80
N SER A 539 38.19 6.15 26.69
CA SER A 539 37.94 6.80 25.40
C SER A 539 36.55 6.55 24.84
N PHE A 540 35.86 5.46 25.22
CA PHE A 540 34.48 5.18 24.82
C PHE A 540 33.44 6.00 25.61
N VAL A 541 33.80 6.51 26.79
CA VAL A 541 32.88 7.23 27.68
C VAL A 541 32.57 8.61 27.12
N LYS A 542 31.28 8.93 26.96
CA LYS A 542 30.80 10.26 26.58
C LYS A 542 30.28 11.05 27.78
N ALA A 543 29.51 10.42 28.66
CA ALA A 543 29.03 11.06 29.87
C ALA A 543 28.70 10.05 30.97
N ILE A 544 28.69 10.53 32.20
CA ILE A 544 28.19 9.82 33.37
C ILE A 544 27.12 10.70 34.01
N GLU A 545 25.91 10.18 34.15
CA GLU A 545 24.83 10.80 34.92
C GLU A 545 24.70 10.10 36.27
N PHE A 546 24.73 10.86 37.36
CA PHE A 546 24.59 10.37 38.72
C PHE A 546 23.18 10.66 39.24
N LYS A 547 22.58 9.70 39.96
CA LYS A 547 21.31 9.92 40.67
C LYS A 547 21.55 10.92 41.83
N PRO A 548 20.74 11.98 41.96
CA PRO A 548 20.85 12.86 43.11
C PRO A 548 20.61 12.07 44.41
N SER A 549 21.46 12.25 45.41
CA SER A 549 21.17 11.71 46.74
C SER A 549 19.97 12.44 47.32
N GLU A 550 18.88 11.74 47.66
CA GLU A 550 17.78 12.31 48.44
C GLU A 550 18.30 12.66 49.86
N ARG A 551 18.84 13.87 50.04
CA ARG A 551 19.00 14.44 51.37
C ARG A 551 17.67 15.10 51.72
N ARG A 552 16.78 14.38 52.41
CA ARG A 552 15.65 15.01 53.12
C ARG A 552 16.23 15.88 54.23
N ASP A 553 15.99 17.19 54.17
CA ASP A 553 16.16 18.04 55.34
C ASP A 553 15.04 17.67 56.35
N PRO A 554 15.35 17.23 57.59
CA PRO A 554 14.33 16.81 58.56
C PRO A 554 13.32 17.91 58.93
N ASN A 555 13.63 19.17 58.60
CA ASN A 555 12.79 20.34 58.86
C ASN A 555 12.11 20.91 57.60
N GLU A 556 12.21 20.25 56.44
CA GLU A 556 11.46 20.67 55.25
C GLU A 556 9.99 20.28 55.39
N GLU A 557 9.10 21.25 55.60
CA GLU A 557 7.66 21.03 55.57
C GLU A 557 7.27 20.41 54.22
N GLN A 558 6.55 19.26 54.26
CA GLN A 558 6.07 18.61 53.05
C GLN A 558 5.19 19.57 52.24
N PRO A 559 5.50 19.84 50.96
CA PRO A 559 4.66 20.71 50.14
C PRO A 559 3.27 20.08 49.98
N SER A 560 2.25 20.94 50.07
CA SER A 560 0.84 20.55 49.92
C SER A 560 0.63 19.84 48.56
N GLU A 561 -0.40 19.00 48.44
CA GLU A 561 -0.70 18.35 47.14
C GLU A 561 -0.91 19.35 46.01
N LEU A 562 -1.40 20.55 46.33
CA LEU A 562 -1.58 21.64 45.39
C LEU A 562 -0.23 22.25 44.95
N ASP A 563 0.75 22.38 45.86
CA ASP A 563 2.10 22.84 45.51
C ASP A 563 2.88 21.81 44.70
N ARG A 564 2.63 20.51 44.95
CA ARG A 564 3.16 19.40 44.14
C ARG A 564 2.63 19.48 42.71
N TRP A 565 1.31 19.66 42.56
CA TRP A 565 0.66 19.79 41.26
C TRP A 565 1.03 21.10 40.53
N LEU A 566 1.17 22.22 41.25
CA LEU A 566 1.60 23.50 40.68
C LEU A 566 3.07 23.48 40.25
N ASN A 567 3.93 22.73 40.94
CA ASN A 567 5.32 22.50 40.51
C ASN A 567 5.37 21.58 39.29
N GLU A 568 4.56 20.52 39.21
CA GLU A 568 4.43 19.68 38.01
C GLU A 568 3.97 20.50 36.80
N ILE A 569 3.06 21.47 36.97
CA ILE A 569 2.60 22.33 35.86
C ILE A 569 3.63 23.41 35.49
N ARG A 570 4.34 23.99 36.46
CA ARG A 570 5.39 24.99 36.20
C ARG A 570 6.65 24.38 35.58
N GLU A 571 6.95 23.11 35.84
CA GLU A 571 8.11 22.43 35.24
C GLU A 571 7.92 22.10 33.75
N VAL A 572 6.67 22.02 33.27
CA VAL A 572 6.35 21.69 31.87
C VAL A 572 6.62 22.84 30.89
N GLU A 573 6.68 24.10 31.33
CA GLU A 573 6.75 25.24 30.40
C GLU A 573 8.12 25.88 30.18
N GLN A 574 9.23 25.37 30.76
CA GLN A 574 10.55 25.99 30.48
C GLN A 574 11.83 25.15 30.66
N LYS A 575 11.75 23.82 30.86
CA LYS A 575 12.96 22.97 30.93
C LYS A 575 13.23 22.28 29.59
N SER A 576 14.46 22.40 29.09
CA SER A 576 15.02 21.47 28.11
C SER A 576 14.93 20.03 28.66
N ALA A 577 15.01 19.00 27.79
CA ALA A 577 14.92 17.59 28.20
C ALA A 577 15.91 17.14 29.31
N LEU A 578 16.91 17.98 29.63
CA LEU A 578 17.92 17.77 30.67
C LEU A 578 17.81 18.72 31.88
N GLY A 579 16.82 19.63 31.91
CA GLY A 579 16.69 20.64 32.97
C GLY A 579 17.78 21.71 32.96
N ILE A 580 18.41 21.96 31.81
CA ILE A 580 19.59 22.80 31.66
C ILE A 580 19.28 24.13 30.96
N ASP A 581 19.82 25.22 31.51
CA ASP A 581 19.83 26.56 30.90
C ASP A 581 20.72 26.55 29.64
N SER A 582 20.08 26.71 28.49
CA SER A 582 20.73 26.67 27.17
C SER A 582 21.78 27.77 26.98
N VAL A 583 21.57 28.96 27.56
CA VAL A 583 22.50 30.09 27.46
C VAL A 583 23.74 29.83 28.32
N LYS A 584 23.56 29.27 29.53
CA LYS A 584 24.69 28.83 30.36
C LYS A 584 25.49 27.72 29.69
N LEU A 585 24.82 26.74 29.10
CA LEU A 585 25.46 25.65 28.37
C LEU A 585 26.26 26.17 27.17
N GLU A 586 25.68 27.05 26.35
CA GLU A 586 26.36 27.65 25.20
C GLU A 586 27.63 28.41 25.62
N ARG A 587 27.54 29.19 26.71
CA ARG A 587 28.70 29.87 27.31
C ARG A 587 29.76 28.91 27.83
N ALA A 588 29.35 27.77 28.39
CA ALA A 588 30.26 26.74 28.88
C ALA A 588 30.97 26.00 27.73
N LEU A 589 30.26 25.73 26.63
CA LEU A 589 30.85 25.09 25.44
C LEU A 589 31.69 26.07 24.60
N THR A 590 31.54 27.39 24.80
CA THR A 590 32.36 28.39 24.11
C THR A 590 33.74 28.55 24.76
N VAL A 591 34.80 28.17 24.03
CA VAL A 591 36.19 28.25 24.49
C VAL A 591 36.71 29.69 24.29
N PRO A 592 37.20 30.34 25.37
CA PRO A 592 37.87 31.64 25.25
C PRO A 592 39.09 31.55 24.34
N ARG A 593 39.38 32.63 23.59
CA ARG A 593 40.47 32.65 22.59
C ARG A 593 41.83 32.22 23.16
N PHE A 594 42.13 32.62 24.39
CA PHE A 594 43.40 32.30 25.07
C PHE A 594 43.55 30.82 25.43
N ASN A 595 42.47 30.04 25.39
CA ASN A 595 42.45 28.60 25.65
C ASN A 595 42.24 27.77 24.37
N ARG A 596 42.42 28.37 23.18
CA ARG A 596 42.19 27.69 21.89
C ARG A 596 43.09 26.47 21.72
N ASP A 597 44.34 26.54 22.17
CA ASP A 597 45.35 25.49 21.99
C ASP A 597 45.30 24.41 23.08
N ASN A 598 44.56 24.66 24.17
CA ASN A 598 44.34 23.69 25.24
C ASN A 598 42.88 23.78 25.74
N PRO A 599 41.91 23.34 24.90
CA PRO A 599 40.50 23.41 25.26
C PRO A 599 40.18 22.44 26.40
N PRO A 600 39.16 22.72 27.23
CA PRO A 600 38.71 21.78 28.25
C PRO A 600 38.19 20.50 27.59
N SER A 601 38.53 19.34 28.16
CA SER A 601 38.04 18.05 27.68
C SER A 601 36.71 17.66 28.33
N HIS A 602 36.40 18.18 29.52
CA HIS A 602 35.20 17.81 30.27
C HIS A 602 34.42 19.02 30.77
N LEU A 603 33.12 18.80 30.93
CA LEU A 603 32.18 19.67 31.60
C LEU A 603 31.58 18.91 32.79
N LEU A 604 31.76 19.45 34.00
CA LEU A 604 31.13 18.95 35.22
C LEU A 604 29.88 19.79 35.51
N VAL A 605 28.77 19.12 35.76
CA VAL A 605 27.46 19.72 36.07
C VAL A 605 27.09 19.35 37.49
N ALA A 606 26.90 20.35 38.35
CA ALA A 606 26.44 20.13 39.73
C ALA A 606 24.93 19.89 39.79
N ASN A 607 24.43 19.32 40.89
CA ASN A 607 22.99 19.17 41.16
C ASN A 607 22.23 20.52 41.19
N THR A 608 22.94 21.63 41.41
CA THR A 608 22.41 23.01 41.32
C THR A 608 22.22 23.50 39.87
N GLY A 609 22.70 22.76 38.88
CA GLY A 609 22.75 23.18 37.47
C GLY A 609 23.96 24.08 37.12
N ASP A 610 24.90 24.26 38.05
CA ASP A 610 26.13 25.01 37.79
C ASP A 610 27.14 24.20 36.97
N PHE A 611 27.89 24.89 36.12
CA PHE A 611 28.85 24.30 35.19
C PHE A 611 30.30 24.60 35.57
N LYS A 612 31.16 23.59 35.46
CA LYS A 612 32.61 23.74 35.59
C LYS A 612 33.35 23.09 34.40
N ARG A 613 34.19 23.87 33.73
CA ARG A 613 35.03 23.43 32.60
C ARG A 613 36.39 22.97 33.11
N GLY A 614 36.91 21.88 32.57
CA GLY A 614 38.21 21.36 32.99
C GLY A 614 38.55 20.00 32.39
N LYS A 615 39.37 19.24 33.12
CA LYS A 615 39.75 17.86 32.80
C LYS A 615 39.36 16.96 33.96
N LEU A 616 38.61 15.90 33.67
CA LEU A 616 38.35 14.84 34.64
C LEU A 616 39.65 14.06 34.87
N LEU A 617 40.08 13.93 36.13
CA LEU A 617 41.29 13.19 36.48
C LEU A 617 40.95 11.80 36.99
N THR A 618 40.13 11.72 38.05
CA THR A 618 39.71 10.45 38.63
C THR A 618 38.29 10.53 39.18
N ILE A 619 37.60 9.39 39.22
CA ILE A 619 36.38 9.18 40.00
C ILE A 619 36.62 7.97 40.88
N ASN A 620 36.15 8.03 42.13
CA ASN A 620 35.90 6.85 42.95
C ASN A 620 34.46 6.94 43.50
N GLU A 621 34.03 5.95 44.28
CA GLU A 621 32.66 5.87 44.81
C GLU A 621 32.20 7.12 45.59
N GLN A 622 33.12 7.91 46.15
CA GLN A 622 32.78 9.04 47.02
C GLN A 622 33.13 10.40 46.42
N MET A 623 34.21 10.49 45.64
CA MET A 623 34.84 11.75 45.24
C MET A 623 35.24 11.76 43.76
N ILE A 624 35.12 12.94 43.15
CA ILE A 624 35.61 13.29 41.82
C ILE A 624 36.81 14.23 41.96
N GLN A 625 37.93 13.90 41.30
CA GLN A 625 39.04 14.82 41.10
C GLN A 625 38.96 15.48 39.73
N PHE A 626 38.90 16.81 39.71
CA PHE A 626 38.69 17.60 38.51
C PHE A 626 39.68 18.76 38.44
N ASP A 627 40.48 18.84 37.37
CA ASP A 627 41.40 19.96 37.17
C ASP A 627 40.70 21.08 36.39
N SER A 628 40.68 22.27 36.97
CA SER A 628 40.09 23.46 36.34
C SER A 628 40.96 24.67 36.63
N LYS A 629 41.46 25.34 35.58
CA LYS A 629 42.33 26.53 35.69
C LYS A 629 43.58 26.27 36.54
N LEU A 630 44.24 25.12 36.32
CA LEU A 630 45.45 24.69 37.04
C LEU A 630 45.20 24.51 38.55
N ARG A 631 43.99 24.14 38.94
CA ARG A 631 43.60 23.81 40.31
C ARG A 631 42.89 22.48 40.31
N LYS A 632 43.44 21.54 41.07
CA LYS A 632 42.79 20.26 41.36
C LYS A 632 41.68 20.48 42.39
N LEU A 633 40.44 20.20 41.99
CA LEU A 633 39.27 20.23 42.84
C LEU A 633 38.93 18.80 43.26
N THR A 634 38.59 18.59 44.54
CA THR A 634 38.06 17.32 45.03
C THR A 634 36.60 17.57 45.43
N ILE A 635 35.67 16.92 44.74
CA ILE A 635 34.23 17.20 44.84
C ILE A 635 33.51 15.89 45.22
N PRO A 636 32.67 15.86 46.26
CA PRO A 636 31.82 14.71 46.55
C PRO A 636 30.92 14.34 45.36
N VAL A 637 30.83 13.05 45.02
CA VAL A 637 30.00 12.54 43.91
C VAL A 637 28.53 12.92 44.11
N ASP A 638 28.04 12.92 45.35
CA ASP A 638 26.66 13.26 45.72
C ASP A 638 26.25 14.71 45.38
N ARG A 639 27.20 15.59 45.01
CA ARG A 639 26.94 16.97 44.56
C ARG A 639 26.94 17.12 43.04
N VAL A 640 27.34 16.08 42.32
CA VAL A 640 27.55 16.12 40.87
C VAL A 640 26.38 15.43 40.20
N ALA A 641 25.72 16.12 39.29
CA ALA A 641 24.67 15.54 38.48
C ALA A 641 25.28 14.78 37.31
N ARG A 642 26.27 15.38 36.63
CA ARG A 642 26.80 14.86 35.37
C ARG A 642 28.27 15.20 35.19
N VAL A 643 28.98 14.31 34.52
CA VAL A 643 30.30 14.60 33.94
C VAL A 643 30.25 14.23 32.46
N VAL A 644 30.58 15.19 31.59
CA VAL A 644 30.43 15.05 30.13
C VAL A 644 31.76 15.32 29.44
N ASP A 645 32.22 14.41 28.59
CA ASP A 645 33.31 14.66 27.63
C ASP A 645 32.79 15.61 26.55
N VAL A 646 33.41 16.80 26.47
CA VAL A 646 33.07 17.86 25.52
C VAL A 646 34.17 18.09 24.49
N SER A 647 35.17 17.21 24.45
CA SER A 647 36.24 17.25 23.46
C SER A 647 35.66 17.07 22.04
N LYS A 648 36.33 17.68 21.06
CA LYS A 648 36.00 17.41 19.66
C LYS A 648 36.42 15.98 19.34
N SER A 649 35.48 15.18 18.84
CA SER A 649 35.82 13.91 18.21
C SER A 649 36.84 14.19 17.11
N GLN A 650 38.03 13.58 17.18
CA GLN A 650 38.96 13.59 16.06
C GLN A 650 38.31 12.76 14.96
N SER A 651 37.62 13.41 14.04
CA SER A 651 37.11 12.75 12.84
C SER A 651 38.29 12.26 12.01
N ASN A 652 38.60 10.97 12.11
CA ASN A 652 39.07 10.11 11.03
C ASN A 652 40.13 10.69 10.06
N ARG A 653 41.13 11.41 10.59
CA ARG A 653 42.36 11.76 9.86
C ARG A 653 43.55 11.40 10.75
N ASP A 654 44.32 10.41 10.29
CA ASP A 654 45.61 9.95 10.83
C ASP A 654 45.61 9.02 12.05
N HIS A 655 44.90 7.89 11.95
CA HIS A 655 45.35 6.63 12.57
C HIS A 655 45.90 5.67 11.51
N ARG A 656 46.99 6.09 10.85
CA ARG A 656 48.03 5.14 10.46
C ARG A 656 48.86 4.89 11.72
N TYR A 657 48.61 3.75 12.37
CA TYR A 657 49.46 3.22 13.44
C TYR A 657 50.90 3.14 12.94
N ALA A 658 51.78 3.98 13.48
CA ALA A 658 53.21 3.75 13.44
C ALA A 658 53.60 2.96 14.70
N GLY A 659 53.86 1.66 14.51
CA GLY A 659 54.73 0.83 15.35
C GLY A 659 54.33 0.64 16.82
N SER A 660 53.48 -0.35 17.10
CA SER A 660 53.66 -1.24 18.25
C SER A 660 52.91 -2.54 18.00
N GLU A 661 53.64 -3.65 17.93
CA GLU A 661 53.10 -4.99 17.83
C GLU A 661 52.31 -5.33 19.10
N ASN A 662 50.98 -5.18 19.06
CA ASN A 662 50.06 -5.99 19.84
C ASN A 662 48.63 -5.90 19.29
N LYS A 663 48.17 -7.02 18.71
CA LYS A 663 46.80 -7.39 18.33
C LYS A 663 45.81 -6.23 18.13
N SER A 664 45.84 -5.63 16.95
CA SER A 664 44.70 -4.94 16.37
C SER A 664 43.56 -5.94 16.13
N VAL A 665 42.51 -5.90 16.94
CA VAL A 665 41.23 -6.52 16.60
C VAL A 665 40.60 -5.63 15.53
N ALA A 666 40.57 -6.13 14.28
CA ALA A 666 39.79 -5.54 13.22
C ALA A 666 38.31 -5.50 13.64
N VAL A 667 37.68 -4.32 13.66
CA VAL A 667 36.23 -4.19 13.82
C VAL A 667 35.60 -4.69 12.51
N ASN A 668 35.38 -5.99 12.48
CA ASN A 668 34.78 -6.72 11.37
C ASN A 668 33.26 -6.55 11.43
N ASP A 669 32.66 -6.07 10.34
CA ASP A 669 31.26 -6.29 9.96
C ASP A 669 30.18 -5.75 10.93
N THR A 670 29.93 -4.44 10.89
CA THR A 670 28.85 -3.75 11.63
C THR A 670 27.44 -4.23 11.27
N SER A 671 27.28 -4.95 10.16
CA SER A 671 26.00 -5.48 9.68
C SER A 671 25.34 -6.49 10.64
N LYS A 672 26.11 -7.02 11.60
CA LYS A 672 25.63 -7.99 12.60
C LYS A 672 25.22 -7.37 13.93
N LEU A 673 25.55 -6.09 14.15
CA LEU A 673 25.19 -5.40 15.37
C LEU A 673 23.71 -5.01 15.34
N VAL A 674 23.03 -5.21 16.46
CA VAL A 674 21.64 -4.81 16.66
C VAL A 674 21.62 -3.82 17.80
N GLN A 675 20.99 -2.67 17.57
CA GLN A 675 20.70 -1.73 18.64
C GLN A 675 19.39 -2.11 19.32
N ILE A 676 19.44 -2.24 20.64
CA ILE A 676 18.30 -2.62 21.46
C ILE A 676 18.01 -1.52 22.46
N THR A 677 16.76 -1.05 22.44
CA THR A 677 16.25 -0.09 23.43
C THR A 677 15.29 -0.81 24.37
N LEU A 678 15.58 -0.73 25.67
CA LEU A 678 14.74 -1.28 26.73
C LEU A 678 13.66 -0.28 27.17
N ALA A 679 12.64 -0.76 27.87
CA ALA A 679 11.53 0.05 28.39
C ALA A 679 11.95 1.18 29.35
N ASP A 680 13.08 1.00 30.04
CA ASP A 680 13.69 2.01 30.91
C ASP A 680 14.62 2.98 30.17
N ARG A 681 14.65 2.91 28.83
CA ARG A 681 15.48 3.71 27.92
C ARG A 681 16.96 3.37 27.93
N SER A 682 17.38 2.27 28.55
CA SER A 682 18.72 1.71 28.31
C SER A 682 18.87 1.36 26.83
N VAL A 683 20.04 1.65 26.27
CA VAL A 683 20.37 1.38 24.86
C VAL A 683 21.67 0.59 24.82
N LEU A 684 21.62 -0.60 24.22
CA LEU A 684 22.79 -1.47 24.05
C LEU A 684 22.96 -1.85 22.58
N ILE A 685 24.21 -1.92 22.11
CA ILE A 685 24.56 -2.31 20.75
C ILE A 685 25.48 -3.53 20.81
N PHE A 686 25.01 -4.67 20.31
CA PHE A 686 25.77 -5.91 20.32
C PHE A 686 25.30 -6.88 19.23
N GLU A 687 26.11 -7.89 18.90
CA GLU A 687 25.72 -9.02 18.05
C GLU A 687 24.89 -10.02 18.87
N PRO A 688 23.60 -10.22 18.60
CA PRO A 688 22.79 -11.20 19.32
C PRO A 688 23.18 -12.62 18.92
N LEU A 689 23.56 -13.45 19.90
CA LEU A 689 24.08 -14.80 19.65
C LEU A 689 23.10 -15.90 20.10
N LYS A 690 22.38 -15.68 21.20
CA LYS A 690 21.44 -16.67 21.75
C LYS A 690 20.33 -16.01 22.56
N SER A 691 19.19 -16.69 22.67
CA SER A 691 18.10 -16.35 23.58
C SER A 691 17.82 -17.53 24.49
N GLU A 692 17.97 -17.37 25.81
CA GLU A 692 17.81 -18.43 26.80
C GLU A 692 17.32 -17.84 28.13
N ASP A 693 16.45 -18.54 28.85
CA ASP A 693 15.93 -18.13 30.16
C ASP A 693 15.33 -16.70 30.19
N GLY A 694 14.72 -16.26 29.08
CA GLY A 694 14.14 -14.92 28.96
C GLY A 694 15.17 -13.81 28.78
N MET A 695 16.42 -14.15 28.49
CA MET A 695 17.52 -13.21 28.22
C MET A 695 18.02 -13.35 26.79
N LEU A 696 18.21 -12.22 26.11
CA LEU A 696 18.94 -12.16 24.84
C LEU A 696 20.42 -11.90 25.13
N GLY A 697 21.24 -12.91 24.89
CA GLY A 697 22.67 -12.89 25.10
C GLY A 697 23.45 -12.66 23.80
N GLY A 698 24.58 -11.95 23.90
CA GLY A 698 25.41 -11.62 22.75
C GLY A 698 26.78 -11.07 23.10
N HIS A 699 27.42 -10.45 22.10
CA HIS A 699 28.77 -9.92 22.21
C HIS A 699 28.85 -8.47 21.70
N SER A 700 29.36 -7.57 22.54
CA SER A 700 29.73 -6.20 22.18
C SER A 700 31.23 -6.12 21.93
N PRO A 701 31.68 -5.42 20.86
CA PRO A 701 33.09 -5.17 20.62
C PRO A 701 33.75 -4.23 21.65
N ILE A 702 32.96 -3.51 22.47
CA ILE A 702 33.47 -2.57 23.49
C ILE A 702 33.73 -3.27 24.82
N TYR A 703 32.81 -4.13 25.25
CA TYR A 703 32.78 -4.68 26.62
C TYR A 703 32.48 -6.18 26.70
N GLY A 704 32.52 -6.90 25.57
CA GLY A 704 32.40 -8.35 25.57
C GLY A 704 30.99 -8.86 25.80
N ALA A 705 30.80 -9.79 26.73
CA ALA A 705 29.54 -10.52 26.91
C ALA A 705 28.42 -9.63 27.48
N VAL A 706 27.24 -9.71 26.84
CA VAL A 706 26.04 -8.93 27.16
C VAL A 706 24.84 -9.85 27.33
N ALA A 707 23.93 -9.53 28.25
CA ALA A 707 22.64 -10.19 28.38
C ALA A 707 21.54 -9.20 28.80
N VAL A 708 20.44 -9.14 28.05
CA VAL A 708 19.31 -8.24 28.33
C VAL A 708 17.98 -8.99 28.40
N PRO A 709 17.03 -8.59 29.27
CA PRO A 709 15.75 -9.28 29.40
C PRO A 709 14.83 -9.03 28.19
N VAL A 710 14.42 -10.10 27.49
CA VAL A 710 13.62 -10.00 26.26
C VAL A 710 12.26 -9.32 26.48
N ASN A 711 11.69 -9.45 27.67
CA ASN A 711 10.39 -8.86 28.01
C ASN A 711 10.46 -7.34 28.20
N ASN A 712 11.64 -6.76 28.37
CA ASN A 712 11.82 -5.31 28.49
C ASN A 712 12.30 -4.67 27.18
N ILE A 713 12.66 -5.46 26.16
CA ILE A 713 13.00 -4.93 24.83
C ILE A 713 11.78 -4.22 24.27
N HIS A 714 11.92 -2.93 23.98
CA HIS A 714 10.89 -2.08 23.40
C HIS A 714 11.11 -1.86 21.90
N TYR A 715 12.36 -1.63 21.50
CA TYR A 715 12.73 -1.39 20.11
C TYR A 715 13.98 -2.17 19.73
N LEU A 716 14.03 -2.69 18.50
CA LEU A 716 15.20 -3.27 17.88
C LEU A 716 15.48 -2.59 16.55
N HIS A 717 16.75 -2.27 16.28
CA HIS A 717 17.18 -1.70 15.00
C HIS A 717 18.32 -2.52 14.42
N PHE A 718 18.22 -2.81 13.12
CA PHE A 718 19.13 -3.66 12.35
C PHE A 718 19.67 -2.86 11.16
N GLY A 719 20.89 -3.18 10.71
CA GLY A 719 21.52 -2.59 9.51
C GLY A 719 22.45 -1.42 9.81
N ASP A 720 22.92 -0.75 8.76
CA ASP A 720 23.80 0.43 8.90
C ASP A 720 23.02 1.57 9.55
N TYR A 721 23.38 1.82 10.81
CA TYR A 721 22.89 2.94 11.59
C TYR A 721 23.47 4.24 11.01
N GLU A 722 22.64 5.07 10.39
CA GLU A 722 22.96 6.50 10.37
C GLU A 722 22.92 6.96 11.82
N VAL A 723 24.11 7.16 12.40
CA VAL A 723 24.37 7.76 13.73
C VAL A 723 23.53 9.05 13.95
N GLU A 724 23.04 9.67 12.88
CA GLU A 724 22.19 10.86 12.93
C GLU A 724 20.77 10.64 13.51
N SER A 725 20.24 9.41 13.51
CA SER A 725 18.84 9.14 13.87
C SER A 725 18.57 9.05 15.39
N PHE A 726 19.60 8.80 16.20
CA PHE A 726 19.49 8.76 17.66
C PHE A 726 20.71 9.43 18.31
N ARG A 727 20.74 10.77 18.24
CA ARG A 727 21.79 11.53 18.89
C ARG A 727 21.73 11.33 20.40
N SER A 728 22.86 10.95 21.00
CA SER A 728 23.01 11.05 22.46
C SER A 728 22.68 12.48 22.87
N VAL A 729 21.99 12.69 23.99
CA VAL A 729 21.61 14.04 24.45
C VAL A 729 22.86 14.92 24.69
N PHE A 730 24.03 14.29 24.82
CA PHE A 730 25.33 14.95 24.97
C PHE A 730 26.16 15.01 23.69
N GLU A 731 25.71 14.43 22.58
CA GLU A 731 26.50 14.38 21.34
C GLU A 731 26.87 15.78 20.85
N GLU A 732 25.92 16.71 20.91
CA GLU A 732 26.13 18.11 20.50
C GLU A 732 26.94 18.94 21.52
N TRP A 733 27.18 18.38 22.72
CA TRP A 733 27.99 19.01 23.74
C TRP A 733 29.46 18.85 23.37
N VAL A 734 29.90 19.76 22.51
CA VAL A 734 31.26 19.82 22.00
C VAL A 734 31.73 21.26 22.08
N VAL A 735 32.96 21.44 22.55
CA VAL A 735 33.57 22.76 22.68
C VAL A 735 33.76 23.44 21.32
N ARG A 736 33.44 24.74 21.25
CA ARG A 736 33.56 25.56 20.04
C ARG A 736 34.40 26.80 20.33
N PRO A 737 35.30 27.21 19.42
CA PRO A 737 36.07 28.43 19.61
C PRO A 737 35.15 29.67 19.56
N SER A 738 35.47 30.68 20.36
CA SER A 738 34.82 32.00 20.24
C SER A 738 35.03 32.59 18.84
N LYS A 739 34.00 33.24 18.26
CA LYS A 739 34.12 33.92 16.95
C LYS A 739 35.30 34.90 16.92
N GLU A 740 36.03 34.94 15.80
CA GLU A 740 37.07 35.94 15.56
C GLU A 740 36.43 37.33 15.43
N PRO A 741 37.11 38.40 15.88
CA PRO A 741 36.56 39.75 15.75
C PRO A 741 36.59 40.14 14.28
N GLU A 742 35.47 40.65 13.76
CA GLU A 742 35.44 41.25 12.43
C GLU A 742 36.25 42.55 12.49
N PHE A 743 37.49 42.51 12.00
CA PHE A 743 38.25 43.73 11.79
C PHE A 743 37.69 44.42 10.55
N GLY A 744 36.92 45.49 10.77
CA GLY A 744 36.56 46.40 9.69
C GLY A 744 37.83 46.85 8.97
N SER A 745 37.88 46.64 7.65
CA SER A 745 38.94 47.16 6.80
C SER A 745 39.08 48.66 7.06
N ARG A 746 40.24 49.08 7.59
CA ARG A 746 40.58 50.50 7.74
C ARG A 746 40.55 51.12 6.33
N GLN A 747 39.69 52.13 6.15
CA GLN A 747 39.69 53.02 4.99
C GLN A 747 40.98 53.85 4.93
#